data_AF-A0A966B7M5-F1
#
_entry.id   AF-A0A966B7M5-F1
#
_cell.length_a   1.000
_cell.length_b   1.000
_cell.length_c   1.000
_cell.angle_alpha   90.00
_cell.angle_beta   90.00
_cell.angle_gamma   90.00
#
_symmetry.space_group_name_H-M   'P 1'
#
loop_
_entity.id
_entity.type
_entity.pdbx_description
1 polymer ?
#
loop_
_entity_poly.entity_id
_entity_poly.type
_entity_poly.pdbx_seq_one_letter_code
_entity_poly.pdbx_strand_id
1 'polypeptide(L)'
;MRIFISLALIFFISSHAQSAELWKSEKPIANFHLKAKYQSNEDGTISISAAPGAAISFHVLKGSQGTIEIGASQKEGESGKIKGWIMGKPLAEIKEYGEAAKATSSGNEGKSLFISSPKQSKDPFDMGKDFTAYVKFKAKGDGTLFSKAVPGEKWLKNGKALYIREGRLIYDIGWKGMITGTNKVNDGKWHEAALVTRSGKTSLYLDGKRISENKSFSANDPAKSLFQIGTCTADFGGDLEGTISNLRYWKRGLDEKESLLAVSNRVAETNTPDFNWLPPNSIQSEKKIQERKPSLINGFVAWHTSITTNTDQIKISEVSVSELGDADHSQIVNSWDHNSLDRGARIYNGLCITCHGTDKVEGTLPTALRFHKGEFKNGKDPLSMYSTLTKGFNQMVAQPWMTPQQKWDVIHYIRETFIRKKNPSQFVNVDEAYVNSLPRGLDLGPQSPKLFGSGEPKWKKMDYGPVQFWTIQVGSGNIAYKGIAVRLDEGPGGIAQGNKWILYDHDTMRVASAWEGDKYIDWRGIAFDQSHGSHASLVGEKVFENPVGPGVGKPSDGTFKDPRFLGRDGKPYGPLPKNWTHYKGIYLHGGRVIIKYTIGNTEVRELPGYEILGEKTIFTRTLEIGKSTDPIRLRIAPKDKAVATIGAKGTNIKTDATGL
;
A
#
# COMPACT_ATOMS: atom_id res chain seq x y z
N MET A 1 -15.77 89.68 3.15
CA MET A 1 -16.23 88.33 2.76
C MET A 1 -15.09 87.61 2.06
N ARG A 2 -14.42 86.68 2.75
CA ARG A 2 -13.43 85.75 2.17
C ARG A 2 -13.86 84.35 2.59
N ILE A 3 -14.25 83.53 1.63
CA ILE A 3 -14.65 82.13 1.86
C ILE A 3 -13.47 81.28 1.38
N PHE A 4 -12.83 80.58 2.32
CA PHE A 4 -11.91 79.48 2.03
C PHE A 4 -12.75 78.20 1.91
N ILE A 5 -12.70 77.54 0.75
CA ILE A 5 -13.24 76.19 0.57
C ILE A 5 -12.04 75.23 0.53
N SER A 6 -11.95 74.40 1.57
CA SER A 6 -11.02 73.28 1.68
C SER A 6 -11.65 72.08 0.95
N LEU A 7 -10.97 71.55 -0.08
CA LEU A 7 -11.37 70.31 -0.76
C LEU A 7 -10.46 69.18 -0.27
N ALA A 8 -10.99 68.33 0.62
CA ALA A 8 -10.32 67.12 1.08
C ALA A 8 -10.39 66.04 -0.01
N LEU A 9 -9.24 65.56 -0.47
CA LEU A 9 -9.14 64.35 -1.29
C LEU A 9 -9.46 63.13 -0.41
N ILE A 10 -10.59 62.48 -0.69
CA ILE A 10 -10.94 61.16 -0.15
C ILE A 10 -10.17 60.12 -0.97
N PHE A 11 -9.12 59.53 -0.39
CA PHE A 11 -8.53 58.31 -0.90
C PHE A 11 -9.51 57.15 -0.63
N PHE A 12 -10.14 56.62 -1.68
CA PHE A 12 -10.71 55.27 -1.62
C PHE A 12 -9.56 54.27 -1.56
N ILE A 13 -9.17 53.89 -0.34
CA ILE A 13 -8.37 52.70 -0.12
C ILE A 13 -9.29 51.51 -0.44
N SER A 14 -9.11 50.90 -1.62
CA SER A 14 -9.65 49.57 -1.86
C SER A 14 -8.97 48.63 -0.87
N SER A 15 -9.74 48.13 0.11
CA SER A 15 -9.32 47.08 1.02
C SER A 15 -8.89 45.87 0.21
N HIS A 16 -7.58 45.71 0.01
CA HIS A 16 -7.02 44.43 -0.35
C HIS A 16 -7.33 43.52 0.83
N ALA A 17 -8.15 42.49 0.60
CA ALA A 17 -8.44 41.46 1.58
C ALA A 17 -7.12 40.82 2.01
N GLN A 18 -6.61 41.27 3.16
CA GLN A 18 -5.34 40.82 3.71
C GLN A 18 -5.61 39.46 4.35
N SER A 19 -4.88 38.41 3.91
CA SER A 19 -5.00 37.11 4.53
C SER A 19 -4.62 37.20 6.01
N ALA A 20 -5.55 36.94 6.93
CA ALA A 20 -5.28 36.96 8.36
C ALA A 20 -4.83 35.57 8.82
N GLU A 21 -3.67 35.47 9.48
CA GLU A 21 -3.26 34.25 10.19
C GLU A 21 -4.00 34.21 11.54
N LEU A 22 -4.93 33.28 11.70
CA LEU A 22 -5.78 33.16 12.89
C LEU A 22 -5.22 32.17 13.92
N TRP A 23 -4.39 31.23 13.46
CA TRP A 23 -3.72 30.28 14.34
C TRP A 23 -2.43 29.76 13.69
N LYS A 24 -1.43 29.47 14.52
CA LYS A 24 -0.19 28.82 14.11
C LYS A 24 0.30 27.89 15.22
N SER A 25 0.83 26.72 14.85
CA SER A 25 1.42 25.80 15.80
C SER A 25 2.67 26.41 16.44
N GLU A 26 2.82 26.27 17.77
CA GLU A 26 3.99 26.78 18.50
C GLU A 26 5.30 26.09 18.10
N LYS A 27 5.19 24.81 17.71
CA LYS A 27 6.29 23.96 17.26
C LYS A 27 5.91 23.30 15.93
N PRO A 28 6.90 22.82 15.15
CA PRO A 28 6.61 21.94 14.02
C PRO A 28 5.84 20.69 14.48
N ILE A 29 4.85 20.29 13.69
CA ILE A 29 4.05 19.09 13.92
C ILE A 29 4.14 18.17 12.70
N ALA A 30 4.09 16.86 12.93
CA ALA A 30 4.16 15.83 11.90
C ALA A 30 3.14 14.72 12.19
N ASN A 31 2.74 13.99 11.15
CA ASN A 31 1.81 12.85 11.22
C ASN A 31 0.60 13.13 12.13
N PHE A 32 -0.12 14.21 11.83
CA PHE A 32 -1.11 14.78 12.74
C PHE A 32 -2.50 14.87 12.12
N HIS A 33 -3.49 14.90 12.99
CA HIS A 33 -4.85 15.33 12.70
C HIS A 33 -5.10 16.64 13.46
N LEU A 34 -5.58 17.66 12.75
CA LEU A 34 -5.95 18.96 13.30
C LEU A 34 -7.44 19.16 13.12
N LYS A 35 -8.13 19.58 14.19
CA LYS A 35 -9.55 19.89 14.21
C LYS A 35 -9.78 21.28 14.79
N ALA A 36 -10.62 22.07 14.15
CA ALA A 36 -10.97 23.42 14.59
C ALA A 36 -12.46 23.74 14.34
N LYS A 37 -13.06 24.57 15.20
CA LYS A 37 -14.38 25.14 14.98
C LYS A 37 -14.27 26.46 14.23
N TYR A 38 -15.26 26.74 13.38
CA TYR A 38 -15.37 28.01 12.67
C TYR A 38 -16.76 28.62 12.80
N GLN A 39 -16.82 29.95 12.71
CA GLN A 39 -18.04 30.73 12.55
C GLN A 39 -17.80 31.82 11.50
N SER A 40 -18.68 31.95 10.51
CA SER A 40 -18.52 32.88 9.40
C SER A 40 -19.70 33.85 9.29
N ASN A 41 -19.40 35.16 9.25
CA ASN A 41 -20.40 36.21 9.06
C ASN A 41 -20.57 36.65 7.59
N GLU A 42 -19.74 36.12 6.69
CA GLU A 42 -19.85 36.31 5.24
C GLU A 42 -19.33 35.09 4.46
N ASP A 43 -19.40 35.14 3.13
CA ASP A 43 -18.79 34.10 2.30
C ASP A 43 -17.27 34.26 2.31
N GLY A 44 -16.54 33.17 2.55
CA GLY A 44 -15.09 33.23 2.62
C GLY A 44 -14.41 31.88 2.51
N THR A 45 -13.10 31.89 2.70
CA THR A 45 -12.23 30.73 2.57
C THR A 45 -11.31 30.64 3.77
N ILE A 46 -11.32 29.47 4.42
CA ILE A 46 -10.37 29.09 5.46
C ILE A 46 -9.33 28.19 4.81
N SER A 47 -8.04 28.48 4.96
CA SER A 47 -6.96 27.65 4.45
C SER A 47 -6.08 27.15 5.58
N ILE A 48 -5.90 25.83 5.68
CA ILE A 48 -4.99 25.21 6.64
C ILE A 48 -3.76 24.68 5.90
N SER A 49 -2.59 25.19 6.24
CA SER A 49 -1.30 24.82 5.63
C SER A 49 -0.55 23.86 6.54
N ALA A 50 -0.26 22.64 6.07
CA ALA A 50 0.48 21.62 6.82
C ALA A 50 1.98 21.58 6.46
N ALA A 51 2.36 22.09 5.29
CA ALA A 51 3.74 22.23 4.81
C ALA A 51 3.79 23.32 3.72
N PRO A 52 4.97 23.85 3.35
CA PRO A 52 5.09 24.74 2.20
C PRO A 52 4.48 24.11 0.94
N GLY A 53 3.49 24.79 0.35
CA GLY A 53 2.77 24.28 -0.82
C GLY A 53 1.70 23.20 -0.53
N ALA A 54 1.51 22.79 0.72
CA ALA A 54 0.53 21.79 1.13
C ALA A 54 -0.57 22.41 2.00
N ALA A 55 -1.66 22.84 1.37
CA ALA A 55 -2.81 23.43 2.06
C ALA A 55 -4.16 22.87 1.58
N ILE A 56 -5.12 22.81 2.50
CA ILE A 56 -6.53 22.55 2.21
C ILE A 56 -7.32 23.84 2.45
N SER A 57 -8.13 24.21 1.46
CA SER A 57 -9.03 25.35 1.53
C SER A 57 -10.48 24.90 1.67
N PHE A 58 -11.20 25.54 2.59
CA PHE A 58 -12.59 25.29 2.91
C PHE A 58 -13.40 26.54 2.55
N HIS A 59 -14.35 26.41 1.64
CA HIS A 59 -15.30 27.49 1.35
C HIS A 59 -16.43 27.46 2.39
N VAL A 60 -16.65 28.58 3.06
CA VAL A 60 -17.67 28.75 4.10
C VAL A 60 -18.64 29.84 3.66
N LEU A 61 -19.93 29.63 3.96
CA LEU A 61 -21.01 30.53 3.58
C LEU A 61 -21.33 31.50 4.72
N LYS A 62 -21.89 32.66 4.36
CA LYS A 62 -22.43 33.63 5.30
C LYS A 62 -23.39 32.99 6.30
N GLY A 63 -23.16 33.23 7.58
CA GLY A 63 -23.97 32.71 8.69
C GLY A 63 -23.71 31.25 9.05
N SER A 64 -22.77 30.58 8.38
CA SER A 64 -22.44 29.19 8.68
C SER A 64 -21.49 29.06 9.88
N GLN A 65 -21.66 28.00 10.64
CA GLN A 65 -20.74 27.56 11.69
C GLN A 65 -20.56 26.05 11.61
N GLY A 66 -19.41 25.55 12.02
CA GLY A 66 -19.14 24.13 11.92
C GLY A 66 -17.73 23.75 12.36
N THR A 67 -17.30 22.58 11.92
CA THR A 67 -15.96 22.04 12.20
C THR A 67 -15.21 21.82 10.89
N ILE A 68 -13.94 22.17 10.87
CA ILE A 68 -13.00 21.84 9.81
C ILE A 68 -11.87 20.97 10.38
N GLU A 69 -11.43 20.01 9.60
CA GLU A 69 -10.40 19.06 9.99
C GLU A 69 -9.41 18.88 8.84
N ILE A 70 -8.12 18.73 9.16
CA ILE A 70 -7.13 18.20 8.21
C ILE A 70 -6.31 17.10 8.86
N GLY A 71 -5.83 16.18 8.03
CA GLY A 71 -4.86 15.17 8.38
C GLY A 71 -3.67 15.36 7.45
N ALA A 72 -2.45 15.28 7.98
CA ALA A 72 -1.24 15.41 7.17
C ALA A 72 -0.15 14.46 7.67
N SER A 73 0.49 13.76 6.75
CA SER A 73 1.59 12.84 7.05
C SER A 73 2.61 12.82 5.92
N GLN A 74 3.89 12.89 6.27
CA GLN A 74 5.00 12.75 5.33
C GLN A 74 6.12 11.98 6.01
N LYS A 75 6.41 10.76 5.55
CA LYS A 75 7.60 10.04 6.01
C LYS A 75 8.86 10.65 5.41
N GLU A 76 9.96 10.55 6.13
CA GLU A 76 11.27 10.96 5.63
C GLU A 76 11.58 10.26 4.30
N GLY A 77 11.91 11.04 3.26
CA GLY A 77 12.21 10.52 1.93
C GLY A 77 11.00 10.05 1.11
N GLU A 78 9.77 10.26 1.60
CA GLU A 78 8.52 10.00 0.88
C GLU A 78 7.75 11.30 0.57
N SER A 79 6.84 11.22 -0.41
CA SER A 79 5.86 12.29 -0.63
C SER A 79 4.85 12.30 0.52
N GLY A 80 4.60 13.49 1.04
CA GLY A 80 3.56 13.79 2.01
C GLY A 80 2.18 13.69 1.41
N LYS A 81 1.20 13.49 2.28
CA LYS A 81 -0.22 13.38 1.96
C LYS A 81 -1.04 14.24 2.92
N ILE A 82 -2.04 14.93 2.39
CA ILE A 82 -2.96 15.79 3.16
C ILE A 82 -4.40 15.55 2.70
N LYS A 83 -5.33 15.50 3.66
CA LYS A 83 -6.78 15.34 3.42
C LYS A 83 -7.54 16.28 4.36
N GLY A 84 -8.67 16.80 3.90
CA GLY A 84 -9.54 17.65 4.72
C GLY A 84 -10.96 17.13 4.84
N TRP A 85 -11.60 17.47 5.94
CA TRP A 85 -13.01 17.21 6.19
C TRP A 85 -13.69 18.49 6.65
N ILE A 86 -14.93 18.70 6.21
CA ILE A 86 -15.80 19.77 6.70
C ILE A 86 -17.07 19.14 7.25
N MET A 87 -17.39 19.47 8.51
CA MET A 87 -18.52 18.88 9.25
C MET A 87 -18.51 17.34 9.18
N GLY A 88 -17.32 16.73 9.36
CA GLY A 88 -17.12 15.28 9.29
C GLY A 88 -17.13 14.66 7.88
N LYS A 89 -17.47 15.42 6.83
CA LYS A 89 -17.50 14.92 5.44
C LYS A 89 -16.17 15.18 4.72
N PRO A 90 -15.59 14.18 4.03
CA PRO A 90 -14.32 14.35 3.34
C PRO A 90 -14.45 15.25 2.10
N LEU A 91 -13.44 16.09 1.85
CA LEU A 91 -13.29 16.88 0.63
C LEU A 91 -12.73 16.03 -0.51
N ALA A 92 -13.43 14.97 -0.89
CA ALA A 92 -13.21 14.05 -2.04
C ALA A 92 -11.83 13.37 -2.24
N GLU A 93 -10.69 14.04 -2.10
CA GLU A 93 -9.36 13.53 -2.52
C GLU A 93 -8.25 13.78 -1.49
N ILE A 94 -7.30 12.85 -1.42
CA ILE A 94 -6.02 13.01 -0.73
C ILE A 94 -5.08 13.75 -1.69
N LYS A 95 -4.47 14.84 -1.26
CA LYS A 95 -3.46 15.58 -2.03
C LYS A 95 -2.06 15.16 -1.60
N GLU A 96 -1.15 14.97 -2.56
CA GLU A 96 0.25 14.65 -2.29
C GLU A 96 1.16 15.91 -2.36
N TYR A 97 2.27 15.94 -1.60
CA TYR A 97 3.23 17.05 -1.54
C TYR A 97 4.67 16.58 -1.21
N GLY A 98 5.72 17.38 -1.43
CA GLY A 98 7.10 17.05 -1.03
C GLY A 98 7.88 16.05 -1.92
N GLU A 99 9.22 16.09 -1.86
CA GLU A 99 10.11 15.30 -2.74
C GLU A 99 10.27 13.83 -2.33
N ALA A 100 9.55 12.96 -3.06
CA ALA A 100 9.94 11.59 -3.41
C ALA A 100 9.41 11.21 -4.80
N ALA A 101 9.35 12.19 -5.71
CA ALA A 101 8.93 11.98 -7.09
C ALA A 101 10.12 11.53 -7.96
N LYS A 102 10.50 10.24 -7.84
CA LYS A 102 11.27 9.54 -8.89
C LYS A 102 10.53 8.29 -9.35
N ALA A 103 9.90 8.44 -10.52
CA ALA A 103 9.66 7.45 -11.56
C ALA A 103 9.05 6.09 -11.14
N THR A 104 7.72 6.04 -11.12
CA THR A 104 7.01 4.96 -11.84
C THR A 104 6.06 5.60 -12.83
N SER A 105 6.26 5.26 -14.10
CA SER A 105 5.40 5.59 -15.22
C SER A 105 3.96 5.15 -14.97
N SER A 106 3.12 6.10 -14.57
CA SER A 106 1.70 6.13 -14.94
C SER A 106 1.43 7.56 -15.40
N GLY A 107 1.11 7.70 -16.69
CA GLY A 107 1.00 8.99 -17.37
C GLY A 107 0.11 9.98 -16.65
N ASN A 108 0.70 11.13 -16.30
CA ASN A 108 0.12 12.48 -16.33
C ASN A 108 1.14 13.43 -15.69
N GLU A 109 2.27 13.65 -16.35
CA GLU A 109 3.03 14.88 -16.11
C GLU A 109 2.13 16.05 -16.54
N GLY A 110 1.63 16.83 -15.57
CA GLY A 110 1.08 18.16 -15.83
C GLY A 110 -0.39 18.26 -16.25
N LYS A 111 -1.36 17.72 -15.49
CA LYS A 111 -2.76 18.20 -15.61
C LYS A 111 -2.94 19.55 -14.92
N SER A 112 -2.42 20.61 -15.53
CA SER A 112 -2.79 21.99 -15.21
C SER A 112 -4.12 22.31 -15.89
N LEU A 113 -5.24 22.10 -15.20
CA LEU A 113 -6.55 22.52 -15.70
C LEU A 113 -6.95 23.84 -15.04
N PHE A 114 -6.46 24.95 -15.58
CA PHE A 114 -7.20 26.21 -15.39
C PHE A 114 -8.46 26.13 -16.24
N ILE A 115 -9.63 26.26 -15.62
CA ILE A 115 -10.91 26.44 -16.29
C ILE A 115 -11.49 27.75 -15.77
N SER A 116 -11.78 28.70 -16.66
CA SER A 116 -12.35 29.98 -16.29
C SER A 116 -13.75 29.82 -15.69
N SER A 117 -14.12 30.64 -14.71
CA SER A 117 -15.54 30.81 -14.34
C SER A 117 -16.37 31.35 -15.53
N PRO A 118 -17.71 31.19 -15.54
CA PRO A 118 -18.56 31.78 -16.58
C PRO A 118 -18.41 33.30 -16.75
N LYS A 119 -18.07 34.01 -15.66
CA LYS A 119 -17.76 35.45 -15.70
C LYS A 119 -16.43 35.71 -16.38
N GLN A 120 -15.37 35.01 -15.97
CA GLN A 120 -14.04 35.13 -16.58
C GLN A 120 -14.04 34.76 -18.05
N SER A 121 -14.87 33.80 -18.43
CA SER A 121 -15.08 33.40 -19.81
C SER A 121 -15.60 34.55 -20.68
N LYS A 122 -16.36 35.50 -20.14
CA LYS A 122 -16.83 36.68 -20.87
C LYS A 122 -15.91 37.89 -20.73
N ASP A 123 -15.15 37.98 -19.64
CA ASP A 123 -14.13 39.01 -19.41
C ASP A 123 -13.09 38.45 -18.41
N PRO A 124 -11.83 38.19 -18.83
CA PRO A 124 -11.21 38.71 -20.04
C PRO A 124 -11.31 37.80 -21.28
N PHE A 125 -11.72 36.53 -21.17
CA PHE A 125 -11.54 35.54 -22.24
C PHE A 125 -12.59 35.59 -23.37
N ASP A 126 -13.06 36.77 -23.76
CA ASP A 126 -13.91 36.94 -24.95
C ASP A 126 -13.06 36.78 -26.20
N MET A 127 -13.07 35.57 -26.77
CA MET A 127 -12.31 35.24 -27.98
C MET A 127 -13.14 35.49 -29.26
N GLY A 128 -14.33 36.07 -29.13
CA GLY A 128 -15.13 36.59 -30.24
C GLY A 128 -14.70 37.97 -30.71
N LYS A 129 -13.89 38.68 -29.91
CA LYS A 129 -13.33 40.00 -30.19
C LYS A 129 -11.84 39.93 -30.50
N ASP A 130 -11.18 41.08 -30.58
CA ASP A 130 -9.73 41.16 -30.66
C ASP A 130 -9.11 40.63 -29.36
N PHE A 131 -8.08 39.80 -29.48
CA PHE A 131 -7.38 39.25 -28.33
C PHE A 131 -5.95 38.80 -28.69
N THR A 132 -5.14 38.61 -27.67
CA THR A 132 -3.86 37.90 -27.77
C THR A 132 -3.75 36.87 -26.68
N ALA A 133 -3.42 35.63 -27.03
CA ALA A 133 -3.10 34.57 -26.09
C ALA A 133 -1.66 34.10 -26.33
N TYR A 134 -0.79 34.32 -25.35
CA TYR A 134 0.58 33.84 -25.31
C TYR A 134 0.67 32.59 -24.45
N VAL A 135 1.52 31.64 -24.84
CA VAL A 135 1.77 30.41 -24.09
C VAL A 135 3.24 30.00 -24.19
N LYS A 136 3.86 29.72 -23.04
CA LYS A 136 5.20 29.08 -22.95
C LYS A 136 5.03 27.62 -22.57
N PHE A 137 5.49 26.71 -23.43
CA PHE A 137 5.23 25.29 -23.28
C PHE A 137 6.41 24.43 -23.70
N LYS A 138 6.42 23.18 -23.23
CA LYS A 138 7.34 22.11 -23.62
C LYS A 138 6.54 20.84 -23.81
N ALA A 139 6.59 20.25 -25.00
CA ALA A 139 5.81 19.06 -25.34
C ALA A 139 6.69 17.96 -25.92
N LYS A 140 6.31 16.69 -25.67
CA LYS A 140 6.88 15.51 -26.35
C LYS A 140 5.87 14.78 -27.22
N GLY A 141 4.58 15.07 -27.03
CA GLY A 141 3.49 14.56 -27.85
C GLY A 141 2.57 15.67 -28.34
N ASP A 142 1.35 15.28 -28.68
CA ASP A 142 0.30 16.17 -29.15
C ASP A 142 -0.57 16.70 -27.99
N GLY A 143 -1.57 17.52 -28.27
CA GLY A 143 -2.59 17.94 -27.30
C GLY A 143 -2.78 19.46 -27.16
N THR A 144 -3.75 19.88 -26.33
CA THR A 144 -4.24 21.26 -26.33
C THR A 144 -3.43 22.22 -25.44
N LEU A 145 -2.99 23.36 -25.99
CA LEU A 145 -2.36 24.42 -25.20
C LEU A 145 -3.40 25.28 -24.46
N PHE A 146 -4.40 25.77 -25.18
CA PHE A 146 -5.60 26.38 -24.60
C PHE A 146 -6.81 26.21 -25.51
N SER A 147 -8.00 26.24 -24.94
CA SER A 147 -9.26 26.14 -25.66
C SER A 147 -10.37 27.04 -25.12
N LYS A 148 -11.39 27.23 -25.94
CA LYS A 148 -12.67 27.84 -25.64
C LYS A 148 -13.76 26.86 -26.05
N ALA A 149 -14.16 26.02 -25.10
CA ALA A 149 -15.10 24.92 -25.32
C ALA A 149 -15.99 24.70 -24.09
N VAL A 150 -16.99 23.83 -24.18
CA VAL A 150 -17.79 23.45 -23.02
C VAL A 150 -17.16 22.19 -22.40
N PRO A 151 -16.68 22.23 -21.14
CA PRO A 151 -16.00 21.09 -20.54
C PRO A 151 -16.88 19.83 -20.53
N GLY A 152 -16.33 18.71 -20.98
CA GLY A 152 -17.02 17.40 -21.01
C GLY A 152 -18.07 17.22 -22.13
N GLU A 153 -18.36 18.26 -22.90
CA GLU A 153 -19.27 18.19 -24.04
C GLU A 153 -18.53 17.93 -25.36
N LYS A 154 -19.25 17.54 -26.40
CA LYS A 154 -18.67 17.35 -27.75
C LYS A 154 -18.17 18.66 -28.36
N TRP A 155 -17.22 18.54 -29.29
CA TRP A 155 -16.75 19.68 -30.07
C TRP A 155 -17.92 20.42 -30.72
N LEU A 156 -17.92 21.74 -30.64
CA LEU A 156 -19.08 22.57 -30.97
C LEU A 156 -18.77 23.70 -31.96
N LYS A 157 -19.80 24.15 -32.66
CA LYS A 157 -19.70 25.25 -33.63
C LYS A 157 -19.09 26.48 -32.97
N ASN A 158 -18.07 27.06 -33.62
CA ASN A 158 -17.26 28.18 -33.14
C ASN A 158 -16.41 27.92 -31.89
N GLY A 159 -16.31 26.66 -31.41
CA GLY A 159 -15.30 26.28 -30.41
C GLY A 159 -13.91 26.64 -30.91
N LYS A 160 -13.01 27.06 -30.03
CA LYS A 160 -11.66 27.52 -30.42
C LYS A 160 -10.61 26.72 -29.68
N ALA A 161 -9.56 26.28 -30.35
CA ALA A 161 -8.47 25.59 -29.68
C ALA A 161 -7.14 25.86 -30.39
N LEU A 162 -6.11 26.21 -29.63
CA LEU A 162 -4.72 26.13 -30.07
C LEU A 162 -4.13 24.84 -29.48
N TYR A 163 -3.72 23.91 -30.34
CA TYR A 163 -3.26 22.59 -29.95
C TYR A 163 -2.11 22.11 -30.82
N ILE A 164 -1.42 21.07 -30.38
CA ILE A 164 -0.37 20.38 -31.12
C ILE A 164 -0.99 19.14 -31.76
N ARG A 165 -0.81 18.97 -33.06
CA ARG A 165 -1.17 17.74 -33.77
C ARG A 165 -0.14 17.44 -34.84
N GLU A 166 0.28 16.18 -34.91
CA GLU A 166 1.42 15.75 -35.73
C GLU A 166 2.67 16.62 -35.45
N GLY A 167 2.83 17.02 -34.19
CA GLY A 167 3.90 17.88 -33.72
C GLY A 167 3.84 19.34 -34.15
N ARG A 168 2.80 19.82 -34.82
CA ARG A 168 2.67 21.23 -35.26
C ARG A 168 1.57 21.96 -34.52
N LEU A 169 1.73 23.28 -34.34
CA LEU A 169 0.67 24.12 -33.80
C LEU A 169 -0.49 24.25 -34.80
N ILE A 170 -1.70 24.00 -34.34
CA ILE A 170 -2.94 24.17 -35.08
C ILE A 170 -3.88 25.03 -34.25
N TYR A 171 -4.41 26.09 -34.85
CA TYR A 171 -5.53 26.85 -34.29
C TYR A 171 -6.79 26.56 -35.09
N ASP A 172 -7.78 25.94 -34.47
CA ASP A 172 -9.05 25.56 -35.08
C ASP A 172 -10.21 26.41 -34.53
N ILE A 173 -11.12 26.78 -35.43
CA ILE A 173 -12.44 27.31 -35.08
C ILE A 173 -13.47 26.33 -35.65
N GLY A 174 -14.23 25.69 -34.75
CA GLY A 174 -15.15 24.63 -35.11
C GLY A 174 -16.12 25.05 -36.22
N TRP A 175 -16.19 24.21 -37.26
CA TRP A 175 -16.98 24.43 -38.49
C TRP A 175 -16.58 25.64 -39.35
N LYS A 176 -15.51 26.37 -39.00
CA LYS A 176 -14.93 27.44 -39.83
C LYS A 176 -13.61 26.99 -40.48
N GLY A 177 -12.84 26.14 -39.82
CA GLY A 177 -11.60 25.56 -40.36
C GLY A 177 -10.44 25.68 -39.37
N MET A 178 -9.20 25.61 -39.88
CA MET A 178 -7.99 25.72 -39.05
C MET A 178 -6.89 26.53 -39.75
N ILE A 179 -5.97 27.08 -38.97
CA ILE A 179 -4.66 27.55 -39.42
C ILE A 179 -3.57 26.68 -38.81
N THR A 180 -2.58 26.31 -39.62
CA THR A 180 -1.51 25.40 -39.21
C THR A 180 -0.16 26.11 -39.29
N GLY A 181 0.65 25.91 -38.26
CA GLY A 181 2.05 26.31 -38.22
C GLY A 181 2.94 25.37 -39.03
N THR A 182 4.08 25.85 -39.50
CA THR A 182 5.00 25.04 -40.32
C THR A 182 5.96 24.17 -39.52
N ASN A 183 6.30 24.60 -38.31
CA ASN A 183 7.38 24.03 -37.50
C ASN A 183 6.90 22.95 -36.53
N LYS A 184 7.75 21.96 -36.27
CA LYS A 184 7.53 21.00 -35.17
C LYS A 184 7.87 21.63 -33.82
N VAL A 185 7.05 21.37 -32.82
CA VAL A 185 7.12 21.93 -31.46
C VAL A 185 7.05 20.88 -30.34
N ASN A 186 7.01 19.60 -30.71
CA ASN A 186 6.99 18.45 -29.79
C ASN A 186 8.38 17.82 -29.62
N ASP A 187 9.44 18.62 -29.68
CA ASP A 187 10.84 18.15 -29.62
C ASP A 187 11.39 18.05 -28.18
N GLY A 188 10.54 18.27 -27.18
CA GLY A 188 10.92 18.27 -25.77
C GLY A 188 11.68 19.51 -25.30
N LYS A 189 11.74 20.59 -26.09
CA LYS A 189 12.31 21.89 -25.71
C LYS A 189 11.22 22.89 -25.35
N TRP A 190 11.63 24.01 -24.74
CA TRP A 190 10.72 25.12 -24.47
C TRP A 190 10.48 25.92 -25.74
N HIS A 191 9.20 26.19 -26.00
CA HIS A 191 8.71 27.02 -27.09
C HIS A 191 7.82 28.13 -26.53
N GLU A 192 7.79 29.26 -27.23
CA GLU A 192 6.92 30.38 -26.94
C GLU A 192 6.05 30.67 -28.16
N ALA A 193 4.73 30.56 -27.98
CA ALA A 193 3.76 30.82 -29.04
C ALA A 193 2.79 31.94 -28.65
N ALA A 194 2.34 32.70 -29.65
CA ALA A 194 1.29 33.70 -29.48
C ALA A 194 0.27 33.60 -30.61
N LEU A 195 -1.00 33.54 -30.24
CA LEU A 195 -2.14 33.64 -31.14
C LEU A 195 -2.74 35.03 -31.00
N VAL A 196 -2.80 35.77 -32.10
CA VAL A 196 -3.27 37.16 -32.11
C VAL A 196 -4.43 37.28 -33.07
N THR A 197 -5.59 37.74 -32.58
CA THR A 197 -6.71 38.15 -33.40
C THR A 197 -6.87 39.66 -33.32
N ARG A 198 -6.78 40.35 -34.46
CA ARG A 198 -6.92 41.81 -34.56
C ARG A 198 -7.72 42.18 -35.79
N SER A 199 -8.86 42.86 -35.59
CA SER A 199 -9.78 43.29 -36.65
C SER A 199 -10.16 42.13 -37.59
N GLY A 200 -10.40 40.94 -37.02
CA GLY A 200 -10.77 39.73 -37.76
C GLY A 200 -9.61 38.97 -38.43
N LYS A 201 -8.40 39.53 -38.47
CA LYS A 201 -7.18 38.82 -38.89
C LYS A 201 -6.64 37.99 -37.73
N THR A 202 -6.31 36.72 -37.96
CA THR A 202 -5.64 35.85 -36.98
C THR A 202 -4.23 35.52 -37.43
N SER A 203 -3.25 35.68 -36.55
CA SER A 203 -1.83 35.41 -36.79
C SER A 203 -1.27 34.52 -35.69
N LEU A 204 -0.43 33.57 -36.07
CA LEU A 204 0.27 32.67 -35.17
C LEU A 204 1.76 32.97 -35.20
N TYR A 205 2.33 33.20 -34.02
CA TYR A 205 3.76 33.44 -33.81
C TYR A 205 4.36 32.31 -32.98
N LEU A 206 5.62 31.96 -33.26
CA LEU A 206 6.38 30.94 -32.58
C LEU A 206 7.86 31.36 -32.57
N ASP A 207 8.49 31.33 -31.40
CA ASP A 207 9.94 31.51 -31.20
C ASP A 207 10.55 32.67 -32.02
N GLY A 208 9.96 33.85 -31.86
CA GLY A 208 10.43 35.08 -32.49
C GLY A 208 10.02 35.29 -33.95
N LYS A 209 9.13 34.46 -34.52
CA LYS A 209 8.68 34.57 -35.92
C LYS A 209 7.17 34.43 -36.07
N ARG A 210 6.58 35.08 -37.08
CA ARG A 210 5.21 34.76 -37.54
C ARG A 210 5.27 33.51 -38.41
N ILE A 211 4.53 32.47 -38.04
CA ILE A 211 4.54 31.16 -38.72
C ILE A 211 3.27 30.87 -39.52
N SER A 212 2.18 31.61 -39.27
CA SER A 212 0.94 31.48 -40.03
C SER A 212 0.08 32.73 -39.91
N GLU A 213 -0.74 33.04 -40.92
CA GLU A 213 -1.77 34.07 -40.84
C GLU A 213 -3.00 33.74 -41.69
N ASN A 214 -4.15 34.27 -41.29
CA ASN A 214 -5.35 34.32 -42.10
C ASN A 214 -6.06 35.67 -41.90
N LYS A 215 -6.36 36.35 -43.01
CA LYS A 215 -6.91 37.72 -43.02
C LYS A 215 -8.35 37.82 -42.51
N SER A 216 -9.11 36.72 -42.42
CA SER A 216 -10.50 36.71 -41.96
C SER A 216 -10.87 35.45 -41.17
N PHE A 217 -10.27 35.28 -40.00
CA PHE A 217 -10.35 34.03 -39.23
C PHE A 217 -10.74 34.21 -37.75
N SER A 218 -11.82 34.94 -37.50
CA SER A 218 -12.47 35.05 -36.19
C SER A 218 -13.91 34.53 -36.19
N ALA A 219 -14.48 34.23 -35.02
CA ALA A 219 -15.89 33.88 -34.85
C ALA A 219 -16.35 34.19 -33.42
N ASN A 220 -17.64 34.48 -33.22
CA ASN A 220 -18.21 34.66 -31.88
C ASN A 220 -17.99 33.44 -30.98
N ASP A 221 -17.93 33.65 -29.67
CA ASP A 221 -17.81 32.55 -28.72
C ASP A 221 -19.08 31.71 -28.64
N PRO A 222 -18.96 30.37 -28.52
CA PRO A 222 -20.12 29.52 -28.31
C PRO A 222 -20.78 29.79 -26.95
N ALA A 223 -22.09 29.60 -26.88
CA ALA A 223 -22.82 29.69 -25.62
C ALA A 223 -22.24 28.70 -24.58
N LYS A 224 -22.12 29.16 -23.32
CA LYS A 224 -21.62 28.36 -22.18
C LYS A 224 -20.16 27.89 -22.29
N SER A 225 -19.43 28.26 -23.34
CA SER A 225 -18.01 27.92 -23.46
C SER A 225 -17.20 28.55 -22.33
N LEU A 226 -16.18 27.85 -21.84
CA LEU A 226 -15.21 28.28 -20.84
C LEU A 226 -13.82 28.27 -21.48
N PHE A 227 -12.94 29.15 -21.01
CA PHE A 227 -11.53 29.15 -21.38
C PHE A 227 -10.78 28.11 -20.55
N GLN A 228 -10.02 27.24 -21.20
CA GLN A 228 -9.29 26.15 -20.58
C GLN A 228 -7.82 26.19 -20.98
N ILE A 229 -6.94 25.80 -20.08
CA ILE A 229 -5.49 25.65 -20.33
C ILE A 229 -5.15 24.17 -20.24
N GLY A 230 -4.34 23.65 -21.18
CA GLY A 230 -3.86 22.27 -21.17
C GLY A 230 -4.87 21.20 -21.59
N THR A 231 -6.11 21.57 -21.91
CA THR A 231 -7.18 20.63 -22.32
C THR A 231 -8.21 21.26 -23.25
N CYS A 232 -9.07 20.41 -23.82
CA CYS A 232 -10.23 20.77 -24.63
C CYS A 232 -11.44 19.88 -24.31
N THR A 233 -12.00 19.18 -25.29
CA THR A 233 -13.10 18.23 -25.16
C THR A 233 -12.57 16.82 -25.43
N ALA A 234 -13.25 15.79 -24.89
CA ALA A 234 -12.75 14.43 -25.01
C ALA A 234 -12.67 13.93 -26.47
N ASP A 235 -13.48 14.52 -27.36
CA ASP A 235 -13.56 14.19 -28.78
C ASP A 235 -12.75 15.12 -29.71
N PHE A 236 -12.09 16.15 -29.17
CA PHE A 236 -11.30 17.10 -29.96
C PHE A 236 -10.15 17.74 -29.18
N GLY A 237 -8.95 17.72 -29.77
CA GLY A 237 -7.74 18.37 -29.23
C GLY A 237 -7.07 17.63 -28.07
N GLY A 238 -7.83 17.03 -27.15
CA GLY A 238 -7.30 16.24 -26.03
C GLY A 238 -6.45 17.03 -25.02
N ASP A 239 -5.97 16.33 -23.99
CA ASP A 239 -5.06 16.87 -22.98
C ASP A 239 -3.64 17.00 -23.55
N LEU A 240 -2.89 18.03 -23.12
CA LEU A 240 -1.51 18.23 -23.55
C LEU A 240 -0.57 17.13 -23.02
N GLU A 241 0.19 16.49 -23.90
CA GLU A 241 1.33 15.66 -23.55
C GLU A 241 2.61 16.53 -23.37
N GLY A 242 2.61 17.32 -22.30
CA GLY A 242 3.63 18.33 -22.05
C GLY A 242 3.37 19.20 -20.83
N THR A 243 4.11 20.30 -20.73
CA THR A 243 4.01 21.27 -19.63
C THR A 243 3.83 22.67 -20.17
N ILE A 244 2.95 23.46 -19.55
CA ILE A 244 2.79 24.90 -19.81
C ILE A 244 3.32 25.65 -18.59
N SER A 245 4.29 26.55 -18.76
CA SER A 245 4.88 27.32 -17.66
C SER A 245 4.28 28.71 -17.49
N ASN A 246 3.65 29.25 -18.52
CA ASN A 246 2.99 30.56 -18.46
C ASN A 246 1.95 30.67 -19.58
N LEU A 247 0.79 31.23 -19.25
CA LEU A 247 -0.18 31.70 -20.24
C LEU A 247 -0.54 33.15 -19.93
N ARG A 248 -0.49 34.03 -20.93
CA ARG A 248 -0.89 35.42 -20.80
C ARG A 248 -1.98 35.74 -21.81
N TYR A 249 -2.94 36.55 -21.40
CA TYR A 249 -4.05 36.96 -22.25
C TYR A 249 -4.21 38.48 -22.22
N TRP A 250 -4.43 39.07 -23.39
CA TRP A 250 -4.82 40.45 -23.58
C TRP A 250 -6.15 40.51 -24.32
N LYS A 251 -7.05 41.41 -23.89
CA LYS A 251 -8.33 41.74 -24.54
C LYS A 251 -8.17 42.55 -25.83
N ARG A 252 -6.93 42.71 -26.29
CA ARG A 252 -6.57 43.38 -27.53
C ARG A 252 -5.63 42.49 -28.34
N GLY A 253 -5.68 42.62 -29.66
CA GLY A 253 -4.64 42.09 -30.53
C GLY A 253 -3.36 42.94 -30.40
N LEU A 254 -2.27 42.34 -29.93
CA LEU A 254 -0.94 42.95 -29.94
C LEU A 254 -0.54 43.28 -31.38
N ASP A 255 0.23 44.34 -31.59
CA ASP A 255 0.81 44.61 -32.91
C ASP A 255 1.94 43.62 -33.24
N GLU A 256 2.46 43.67 -34.46
CA GLU A 256 3.50 42.73 -34.90
C GLU A 256 4.79 42.83 -34.07
N LYS A 257 5.18 44.03 -33.66
CA LYS A 257 6.41 44.24 -32.86
C LYS A 257 6.22 43.66 -31.46
N GLU A 258 5.10 43.96 -30.80
CA GLU A 258 4.75 43.41 -29.49
C GLU A 258 4.61 41.88 -29.54
N SER A 259 4.02 41.35 -30.62
CA SER A 259 3.83 39.90 -30.79
C SER A 259 5.15 39.15 -30.97
N LEU A 260 6.06 39.69 -31.79
CA LEU A 260 7.40 39.12 -31.97
C LEU A 260 8.23 39.23 -30.68
N LEU A 261 8.12 40.34 -29.96
CA LEU A 261 8.75 40.52 -28.65
C LEU A 261 8.24 39.49 -27.63
N ALA A 262 6.93 39.24 -27.61
CA ALA A 262 6.30 38.29 -26.70
C ALA A 262 6.90 36.88 -26.82
N VAL A 263 7.15 36.41 -28.05
CA VAL A 263 7.68 35.06 -28.32
C VAL A 263 9.20 34.99 -28.45
N SER A 264 9.94 36.01 -27.99
CA SER A 264 11.41 36.08 -28.08
C SER A 264 12.11 36.00 -26.71
N ASN A 265 11.55 35.23 -25.77
CA ASN A 265 11.91 35.17 -24.34
C ASN A 265 11.82 36.53 -23.61
N ARG A 266 11.04 37.47 -24.16
CA ARG A 266 10.92 38.85 -23.69
C ARG A 266 9.47 39.24 -23.40
N VAL A 267 8.60 38.27 -23.13
CA VAL A 267 7.18 38.51 -22.82
C VAL A 267 6.97 39.45 -21.62
N ALA A 268 7.91 39.51 -20.68
CA ALA A 268 7.86 40.45 -19.56
C ALA A 268 7.97 41.93 -19.98
N GLU A 269 8.52 42.22 -21.15
CA GLU A 269 8.67 43.57 -21.72
C GLU A 269 7.46 44.00 -22.56
N THR A 270 6.48 43.11 -22.75
CA THR A 270 5.19 43.49 -23.32
C THR A 270 4.35 44.22 -22.28
N ASN A 271 3.38 45.02 -22.74
CA ASN A 271 2.43 45.69 -21.87
C ASN A 271 1.69 44.70 -20.95
N THR A 272 1.20 45.18 -19.79
CA THR A 272 0.53 44.35 -18.78
C THR A 272 -0.62 43.53 -19.37
N PRO A 273 -0.63 42.19 -19.22
CA PRO A 273 -1.74 41.35 -19.65
C PRO A 273 -2.97 41.53 -18.77
N ASP A 274 -4.17 41.36 -19.36
CA ASP A 274 -5.44 41.33 -18.64
C ASP A 274 -5.57 40.06 -17.78
N PHE A 275 -4.82 39.01 -18.12
CA PHE A 275 -4.72 37.80 -17.33
C PHE A 275 -3.33 37.17 -17.50
N ASN A 276 -2.69 36.84 -16.39
CA ASN A 276 -1.39 36.17 -16.35
C ASN A 276 -1.50 34.92 -15.48
N TRP A 277 -1.57 33.76 -16.13
CA TRP A 277 -1.59 32.48 -15.47
C TRP A 277 -0.21 31.86 -15.42
N LEU A 278 0.08 31.38 -14.24
CA LEU A 278 1.30 30.73 -13.84
C LEU A 278 0.84 29.43 -13.17
N PRO A 279 1.44 28.26 -13.47
CA PRO A 279 1.14 27.04 -12.75
C PRO A 279 1.19 27.31 -11.24
N PRO A 280 0.38 26.62 -10.42
CA PRO A 280 0.27 26.87 -8.97
C PRO A 280 1.60 26.93 -8.19
N ASN A 281 2.72 26.48 -8.79
CA ASN A 281 4.07 26.50 -8.23
C ASN A 281 4.96 27.67 -8.70
N SER A 282 4.47 28.65 -9.48
CA SER A 282 5.33 29.64 -10.15
C SER A 282 5.21 31.09 -9.66
N ILE A 283 4.50 31.33 -8.55
CA ILE A 283 4.59 32.61 -7.81
C ILE A 283 5.32 32.36 -6.50
N GLN A 284 6.65 32.37 -6.56
CA GLN A 284 7.45 32.88 -5.46
C GLN A 284 8.31 34.01 -6.02
N SER A 285 7.77 35.23 -5.95
CA SER A 285 8.60 36.43 -5.96
C SER A 285 9.60 36.32 -4.81
N GLU A 286 10.86 36.61 -5.11
CA GLU A 286 11.97 36.73 -4.18
C GLU A 286 11.66 37.72 -3.03
N LYS A 287 10.94 37.24 -2.01
CA LYS A 287 11.19 37.65 -0.65
C LYS A 287 12.03 36.53 -0.05
N LYS A 288 13.23 36.86 0.42
CA LYS A 288 14.05 35.98 1.28
C LYS A 288 13.20 35.51 2.47
N ILE A 289 12.44 34.43 2.28
CA ILE A 289 12.02 33.57 3.37
C ILE A 289 13.28 32.79 3.68
N GLN A 290 13.89 33.06 4.83
CA GLN A 290 14.82 32.11 5.43
C GLN A 290 14.16 30.74 5.33
N GLU A 291 14.72 29.85 4.51
CA GLU A 291 14.29 28.45 4.44
C GLU A 291 14.33 27.89 5.86
N ARG A 292 13.18 27.85 6.52
CA ARG A 292 13.02 27.11 7.77
C ARG A 292 13.11 25.65 7.34
N LYS A 293 14.28 25.05 7.53
CA LYS A 293 14.45 23.61 7.31
C LYS A 293 13.39 22.86 8.15
N PRO A 294 12.71 21.85 7.57
CA PRO A 294 11.79 21.03 8.35
C PRO A 294 12.57 20.27 9.43
N SER A 295 11.90 19.95 10.54
CA SER A 295 12.44 19.04 11.54
C SER A 295 11.91 17.62 11.32
N LEU A 296 12.57 16.61 11.86
CA LEU A 296 12.08 15.23 11.86
C LEU A 296 11.54 14.88 13.24
N ILE A 297 10.33 14.32 13.27
CA ILE A 297 9.70 13.82 14.49
C ILE A 297 9.27 12.38 14.20
N ASN A 298 9.88 11.40 14.89
CA ASN A 298 9.58 9.97 14.76
C ASN A 298 9.61 9.43 13.31
N GLY A 299 10.56 9.91 12.49
CA GLY A 299 10.68 9.51 11.07
C GLY A 299 9.71 10.22 10.12
N PHE A 300 8.98 11.23 10.60
CA PHE A 300 8.11 12.07 9.78
C PHE A 300 8.63 13.50 9.68
N VAL A 301 8.42 14.11 8.51
CA VAL A 301 8.77 15.51 8.22
C VAL A 301 7.76 16.42 8.92
N ALA A 302 8.28 17.33 9.74
CA ALA A 302 7.50 18.23 10.58
C ALA A 302 7.65 19.70 10.12
N TRP A 303 6.50 20.37 10.03
CA TRP A 303 6.40 21.78 9.64
C TRP A 303 5.53 22.56 10.62
N HIS A 304 5.69 23.88 10.65
CA HIS A 304 4.71 24.73 11.33
C HIS A 304 3.42 24.72 10.54
N THR A 305 2.32 24.43 11.22
CA THR A 305 0.98 24.42 10.62
C THR A 305 0.28 25.72 10.96
N SER A 306 -0.45 26.30 10.01
CA SER A 306 -1.22 27.53 10.25
C SER A 306 -2.61 27.48 9.64
N ILE A 307 -3.52 28.23 10.24
CA ILE A 307 -4.88 28.47 9.74
C ILE A 307 -4.95 29.94 9.34
N THR A 308 -5.31 30.18 8.09
CA THR A 308 -5.43 31.51 7.50
C THR A 308 -6.82 31.70 6.91
N THR A 309 -7.29 32.93 6.84
CA THR A 309 -8.56 33.28 6.20
C THR A 309 -8.36 34.39 5.20
N ASN A 310 -9.21 34.46 4.18
CA ASN A 310 -9.23 35.56 3.22
C ASN A 310 -10.07 36.77 3.69
N THR A 311 -10.66 36.69 4.88
CA THR A 311 -11.47 37.74 5.50
C THR A 311 -11.36 37.69 7.03
N ASP A 312 -11.53 38.85 7.67
CA ASP A 312 -11.60 39.01 9.13
C ASP A 312 -12.98 38.64 9.71
N GLN A 313 -13.98 38.41 8.85
CA GLN A 313 -15.34 38.02 9.24
C GLN A 313 -15.50 36.52 9.56
N ILE A 314 -14.41 35.76 9.52
CA ILE A 314 -14.35 34.35 9.94
C ILE A 314 -13.59 34.25 11.26
N LYS A 315 -14.19 33.59 12.25
CA LYS A 315 -13.56 33.27 13.53
C LYS A 315 -13.21 31.78 13.61
N ILE A 316 -12.03 31.49 14.17
CA ILE A 316 -11.56 30.13 14.47
C ILE A 316 -11.46 29.96 15.98
N SER A 317 -11.91 28.81 16.49
CA SER A 317 -11.85 28.46 17.91
C SER A 317 -11.63 26.95 18.10
N GLU A 318 -11.30 26.55 19.34
CA GLU A 318 -11.14 25.13 19.74
C GLU A 318 -10.21 24.33 18.81
N VAL A 319 -9.06 24.91 18.47
CA VAL A 319 -8.03 24.22 17.68
C VAL A 319 -7.40 23.11 18.54
N SER A 320 -7.49 21.88 18.05
CA SER A 320 -6.89 20.70 18.67
C SER A 320 -6.04 19.94 17.66
N VAL A 321 -4.93 19.38 18.13
CA VAL A 321 -3.99 18.58 17.33
C VAL A 321 -3.80 17.25 18.04
N SER A 322 -3.97 16.15 17.30
CA SER A 322 -3.80 14.78 17.76
C SER A 322 -2.93 13.99 16.78
N GLU A 323 -2.49 12.80 17.19
CA GLU A 323 -1.81 11.87 16.29
C GLU A 323 -2.77 11.37 15.22
N LEU A 324 -2.28 11.29 13.98
CA LEU A 324 -3.03 10.69 12.87
C LEU A 324 -3.14 9.17 13.09
N GLY A 325 -4.35 8.63 12.98
CA GLY A 325 -4.64 7.19 13.08
C GLY A 325 -4.03 6.38 11.93
N ASP A 326 -3.87 5.06 12.14
CA ASP A 326 -3.36 4.12 11.15
C ASP A 326 -4.35 3.85 10.00
N ALA A 327 -5.60 4.28 10.16
CA ALA A 327 -6.64 4.36 9.14
C ALA A 327 -7.70 5.42 9.49
N ASP A 328 -8.59 5.76 8.55
CA ASP A 328 -9.82 6.52 8.81
C ASP A 328 -10.84 5.59 9.49
N HIS A 329 -10.66 5.33 10.78
CA HIS A 329 -11.50 4.41 11.55
C HIS A 329 -12.97 4.83 11.53
N SER A 330 -13.21 6.14 11.55
CA SER A 330 -14.56 6.72 11.44
C SER A 330 -15.22 6.35 10.11
N GLN A 331 -14.49 6.43 8.99
CA GLN A 331 -15.00 6.00 7.68
C GLN A 331 -15.30 4.49 7.65
N ILE A 332 -14.43 3.67 8.22
CA ILE A 332 -14.61 2.21 8.29
C ILE A 332 -15.87 1.85 9.08
N VAL A 333 -16.01 2.39 10.28
CA VAL A 333 -17.13 2.08 11.19
C VAL A 333 -18.46 2.61 10.65
N ASN A 334 -18.47 3.77 10.01
CA ASN A 334 -19.66 4.28 9.30
C ASN A 334 -20.12 3.39 8.14
N SER A 335 -19.23 2.56 7.59
CA SER A 335 -19.53 1.64 6.50
C SER A 335 -19.98 0.25 6.97
N TRP A 336 -20.18 0.04 8.28
CA TRP A 336 -20.66 -1.24 8.79
C TRP A 336 -22.05 -1.58 8.27
N ASP A 337 -22.09 -2.69 7.54
CA ASP A 337 -23.25 -3.25 6.90
C ASP A 337 -23.23 -4.79 7.01
N HIS A 338 -24.16 -5.46 6.32
CA HIS A 338 -24.19 -6.92 6.25
C HIS A 338 -22.90 -7.51 5.66
N ASN A 339 -22.27 -6.84 4.68
CA ASN A 339 -21.02 -7.33 4.08
C ASN A 339 -19.85 -7.32 5.08
N SER A 340 -19.73 -6.26 5.88
CA SER A 340 -18.72 -6.18 6.95
C SER A 340 -18.92 -7.26 8.01
N LEU A 341 -20.17 -7.57 8.33
CA LEU A 341 -20.52 -8.65 9.24
C LEU A 341 -20.08 -10.02 8.70
N ASP A 342 -20.34 -10.29 7.42
CA ASP A 342 -19.93 -11.52 6.75
C ASP A 342 -18.41 -11.67 6.65
N ARG A 343 -17.70 -10.58 6.33
CA ARG A 343 -16.23 -10.57 6.33
C ARG A 343 -15.68 -10.87 7.73
N GLY A 344 -16.27 -10.25 8.76
CA GLY A 344 -15.91 -10.51 10.16
C GLY A 344 -16.16 -11.95 10.59
N ALA A 345 -17.27 -12.54 10.16
CA ALA A 345 -17.62 -13.94 10.45
C ALA A 345 -16.58 -14.90 9.87
N ARG A 346 -16.14 -14.68 8.62
CA ARG A 346 -15.10 -15.49 7.97
C ARG A 346 -13.78 -15.44 8.73
N ILE A 347 -13.37 -14.26 9.17
CA ILE A 347 -12.14 -14.07 9.95
C ILE A 347 -12.24 -14.79 11.30
N TYR A 348 -13.36 -14.57 12.02
CA TYR A 348 -13.56 -15.17 13.33
C TYR A 348 -13.55 -16.70 13.26
N ASN A 349 -14.34 -17.27 12.37
CA ASN A 349 -14.48 -18.72 12.22
C ASN A 349 -13.23 -19.38 11.64
N GLY A 350 -12.40 -18.64 10.90
CA GLY A 350 -11.14 -19.16 10.37
C GLY A 350 -10.01 -19.18 11.40
N LEU A 351 -9.88 -18.14 12.24
CA LEU A 351 -8.67 -17.91 13.03
C LEU A 351 -8.91 -17.62 14.52
N CYS A 352 -10.03 -16.98 14.89
CA CYS A 352 -10.28 -16.58 16.28
C CYS A 352 -11.03 -17.65 17.09
N ILE A 353 -11.89 -18.44 16.43
CA ILE A 353 -12.80 -19.41 17.06
C ILE A 353 -12.06 -20.48 17.85
N THR A 354 -10.88 -20.91 17.39
CA THR A 354 -10.08 -21.94 18.07
C THR A 354 -9.76 -21.53 19.50
N CYS A 355 -9.36 -20.28 19.73
CA CYS A 355 -9.04 -19.81 21.07
C CYS A 355 -10.30 -19.37 21.83
N HIS A 356 -11.19 -18.61 21.19
CA HIS A 356 -12.31 -17.92 21.85
C HIS A 356 -13.60 -18.74 21.94
N GLY A 357 -13.79 -19.74 21.10
CA GLY A 357 -14.96 -20.60 21.07
C GLY A 357 -16.23 -19.89 20.59
N THR A 358 -17.38 -20.51 20.83
CA THR A 358 -18.72 -19.93 20.63
C THR A 358 -19.53 -20.13 21.91
N ASP A 359 -20.82 -19.79 21.90
CA ASP A 359 -21.74 -20.14 22.99
C ASP A 359 -22.03 -21.65 23.06
N LYS A 360 -21.68 -22.42 22.03
CA LYS A 360 -21.90 -23.87 21.93
C LYS A 360 -20.61 -24.70 22.06
N VAL A 361 -19.48 -24.16 21.62
CA VAL A 361 -18.20 -24.87 21.56
C VAL A 361 -17.17 -24.09 22.37
N GLU A 362 -16.59 -24.70 23.40
CA GLU A 362 -15.49 -24.07 24.12
C GLU A 362 -14.24 -24.00 23.24
N GLY A 363 -13.57 -22.85 23.22
CA GLY A 363 -12.26 -22.73 22.58
C GLY A 363 -11.16 -23.38 23.42
N THR A 364 -10.03 -23.66 22.80
CA THR A 364 -8.94 -24.45 23.37
C THR A 364 -8.10 -23.71 24.39
N LEU A 365 -8.13 -22.37 24.41
CA LEU A 365 -7.33 -21.55 25.34
C LEU A 365 -8.18 -21.11 26.54
N PRO A 366 -7.95 -21.64 27.77
CA PRO A 366 -8.78 -21.34 28.93
C PRO A 366 -8.74 -19.87 29.35
N THR A 367 -7.63 -19.17 29.08
CA THR A 367 -7.43 -17.76 29.40
C THR A 367 -8.03 -16.81 28.36
N ALA A 368 -8.48 -17.31 27.21
CA ALA A 368 -9.11 -16.48 26.17
C ALA A 368 -10.50 -16.00 26.59
N LEU A 369 -10.81 -14.74 26.30
CA LEU A 369 -12.11 -14.16 26.61
C LEU A 369 -13.23 -14.88 25.85
N ARG A 370 -14.23 -15.37 26.57
CA ARG A 370 -15.47 -15.91 26.00
C ARG A 370 -16.44 -14.77 25.76
N PHE A 371 -16.52 -14.23 24.55
CA PHE A 371 -17.28 -12.99 24.29
C PHE A 371 -18.75 -13.03 24.72
N HIS A 372 -19.37 -14.21 24.69
CA HIS A 372 -20.78 -14.40 25.07
C HIS A 372 -21.04 -14.42 26.58
N LYS A 373 -20.02 -14.44 27.45
CA LYS A 373 -20.19 -14.50 28.91
C LYS A 373 -19.13 -13.76 29.75
N GLY A 374 -17.93 -13.56 29.21
CA GLY A 374 -16.80 -13.00 29.94
C GLY A 374 -16.80 -11.48 29.94
N GLU A 375 -16.08 -10.91 30.90
CA GLU A 375 -15.89 -9.46 31.03
C GLU A 375 -14.60 -9.01 30.34
N PHE A 376 -14.69 -7.91 29.59
CA PHE A 376 -13.52 -7.34 28.92
C PHE A 376 -12.58 -6.68 29.93
N LYS A 377 -11.30 -7.03 29.85
CA LYS A 377 -10.26 -6.53 30.76
C LYS A 377 -9.42 -5.38 30.20
N ASN A 378 -9.50 -5.11 28.89
CA ASN A 378 -8.71 -4.09 28.20
C ASN A 378 -9.62 -3.06 27.49
N GLY A 379 -10.72 -2.68 28.15
CA GLY A 379 -11.79 -1.88 27.55
C GLY A 379 -12.76 -2.72 26.71
N LYS A 380 -14.05 -2.40 26.81
CA LYS A 380 -15.16 -3.10 26.13
C LYS A 380 -15.66 -2.41 24.87
N ASP A 381 -15.25 -1.16 24.65
CA ASP A 381 -15.66 -0.43 23.46
C ASP A 381 -14.90 -0.92 22.21
N PRO A 382 -15.46 -0.72 21.01
CA PRO A 382 -14.88 -1.21 19.77
C PRO A 382 -13.43 -0.77 19.50
N LEU A 383 -13.06 0.47 19.85
CA LEU A 383 -11.70 0.98 19.66
C LEU A 383 -10.71 0.30 20.61
N SER A 384 -11.12 0.00 21.84
CA SER A 384 -10.33 -0.82 22.77
C SER A 384 -10.13 -2.26 22.26
N MET A 385 -11.14 -2.85 21.62
CA MET A 385 -10.99 -4.14 20.93
C MET A 385 -10.00 -4.03 19.76
N TYR A 386 -10.08 -2.96 18.97
CA TYR A 386 -9.14 -2.68 17.88
C TYR A 386 -7.70 -2.53 18.39
N SER A 387 -7.51 -1.83 19.51
CA SER A 387 -6.22 -1.69 20.19
C SER A 387 -5.68 -3.05 20.63
N THR A 388 -6.53 -3.92 21.17
CA THR A 388 -6.15 -5.30 21.55
C THR A 388 -5.69 -6.12 20.34
N LEU A 389 -6.41 -6.05 19.21
CA LEU A 389 -5.98 -6.71 17.97
C LEU A 389 -4.68 -6.12 17.41
N THR A 390 -4.42 -4.83 17.64
CA THR A 390 -3.28 -4.12 17.06
C THR A 390 -2.00 -4.27 17.88
N LYS A 391 -2.11 -4.16 19.20
CA LYS A 391 -0.98 -4.12 20.14
C LYS A 391 -0.82 -5.42 20.95
N GLY A 392 -1.81 -6.29 20.91
CA GLY A 392 -1.89 -7.45 21.79
C GLY A 392 -2.33 -7.05 23.21
N PHE A 393 -2.66 -8.07 24.01
CA PHE A 393 -2.99 -7.90 25.42
C PHE A 393 -2.83 -9.23 26.17
N ASN A 394 -2.04 -9.24 27.26
CA ASN A 394 -1.66 -10.45 27.99
C ASN A 394 -1.09 -11.53 27.04
N GLN A 395 -1.72 -12.71 27.00
CA GLN A 395 -1.32 -13.83 26.13
C GLN A 395 -1.84 -13.71 24.70
N MET A 396 -2.71 -12.73 24.42
CA MET A 396 -3.17 -12.45 23.07
C MET A 396 -2.11 -11.62 22.35
N VAL A 397 -1.37 -12.26 21.43
CA VAL A 397 -0.39 -11.55 20.59
C VAL A 397 -1.09 -10.53 19.68
N ALA A 398 -0.35 -9.47 19.32
CA ALA A 398 -0.79 -8.55 18.27
C ALA A 398 -1.10 -9.31 16.97
N GLN A 399 -2.06 -8.81 16.20
CA GLN A 399 -2.51 -9.40 14.94
C GLN A 399 -2.13 -8.49 13.75
N PRO A 400 -0.82 -8.34 13.43
CA PRO A 400 -0.34 -7.42 12.39
C PRO A 400 -0.66 -7.87 10.96
N TRP A 401 -1.16 -9.09 10.78
CA TRP A 401 -1.57 -9.65 9.48
C TRP A 401 -2.93 -9.10 9.02
N MET A 402 -3.77 -8.61 9.93
CA MET A 402 -5.05 -7.99 9.59
C MET A 402 -4.87 -6.54 9.16
N THR A 403 -5.58 -6.16 8.11
CA THR A 403 -5.78 -4.74 7.79
C THR A 403 -6.63 -4.05 8.85
N PRO A 404 -6.60 -2.70 8.96
CA PRO A 404 -7.52 -1.95 9.80
C PRO A 404 -8.98 -2.32 9.55
N GLN A 405 -9.40 -2.43 8.29
CA GLN A 405 -10.74 -2.86 7.91
C GLN A 405 -11.09 -4.24 8.46
N GLN A 406 -10.21 -5.23 8.31
CA GLN A 406 -10.46 -6.60 8.79
C GLN A 406 -10.59 -6.70 10.31
N LYS A 407 -9.79 -5.92 11.05
CA LYS A 407 -9.93 -5.81 12.52
C LYS A 407 -11.31 -5.28 12.89
N TRP A 408 -11.76 -4.21 12.22
CA TRP A 408 -13.09 -3.66 12.45
C TRP A 408 -14.22 -4.61 12.05
N ASP A 409 -14.07 -5.34 10.94
CA ASP A 409 -15.04 -6.33 10.49
C ASP A 409 -15.20 -7.46 11.53
N VAL A 410 -14.10 -8.03 12.05
CA VAL A 410 -14.18 -9.08 13.08
C VAL A 410 -14.75 -8.54 14.40
N ILE A 411 -14.45 -7.29 14.76
CA ILE A 411 -15.04 -6.61 15.93
C ILE A 411 -16.55 -6.46 15.73
N HIS A 412 -16.99 -6.03 14.55
CA HIS A 412 -18.41 -5.92 14.20
C HIS A 412 -19.11 -7.27 14.38
N TYR A 413 -18.55 -8.35 13.81
CA TYR A 413 -19.08 -9.70 13.97
C TYR A 413 -19.16 -10.16 15.42
N ILE A 414 -18.09 -9.97 16.21
CA ILE A 414 -18.06 -10.36 17.63
C ILE A 414 -19.17 -9.64 18.39
N ARG A 415 -19.30 -8.32 18.17
CA ARG A 415 -20.27 -7.48 18.87
C ARG A 415 -21.70 -7.87 18.57
N GLU A 416 -22.03 -8.05 17.29
CA GLU A 416 -23.39 -8.40 16.87
C GLU A 416 -23.77 -9.83 17.25
N THR A 417 -22.84 -10.77 17.10
CA THR A 417 -23.12 -12.20 17.25
C THR A 417 -23.05 -12.67 18.70
N PHE A 418 -22.01 -12.26 19.44
CA PHE A 418 -21.74 -12.80 20.77
C PHE A 418 -22.05 -11.82 21.89
N ILE A 419 -22.01 -10.50 21.67
CA ILE A 419 -22.15 -9.53 22.77
C ILE A 419 -23.57 -8.99 22.86
N ARG A 420 -24.12 -8.43 21.77
CA ARG A 420 -25.37 -7.66 21.76
C ARG A 420 -26.51 -8.36 22.51
N LYS A 421 -26.73 -9.65 22.23
CA LYS A 421 -27.83 -10.42 22.82
C LYS A 421 -27.43 -11.27 24.03
N LYS A 422 -26.19 -11.78 24.07
CA LYS A 422 -25.77 -12.78 25.07
C LYS A 422 -24.99 -12.17 26.23
N ASN A 423 -24.35 -11.01 26.02
CA ASN A 423 -23.55 -10.33 27.03
C ASN A 423 -23.79 -8.81 27.00
N PRO A 424 -25.04 -8.35 27.18
CA PRO A 424 -25.42 -6.95 26.94
C PRO A 424 -24.73 -5.95 27.88
N SER A 425 -24.30 -6.36 29.09
CA SER A 425 -23.53 -5.49 30.00
C SER A 425 -22.17 -5.07 29.43
N GLN A 426 -21.64 -5.85 28.49
CA GLN A 426 -20.40 -5.57 27.78
C GLN A 426 -20.62 -4.89 26.42
N PHE A 427 -21.87 -4.69 25.98
CA PHE A 427 -22.18 -4.04 24.71
C PHE A 427 -22.12 -2.51 24.84
N VAL A 428 -21.24 -1.87 24.08
CA VAL A 428 -21.18 -0.40 23.96
C VAL A 428 -21.89 0.03 22.68
N ASN A 429 -22.78 1.02 22.74
CA ASN A 429 -23.45 1.55 21.55
C ASN A 429 -22.46 2.36 20.68
N VAL A 430 -22.61 2.29 19.35
CA VAL A 430 -21.82 3.07 18.40
C VAL A 430 -22.77 4.04 17.73
N ASP A 431 -22.85 5.24 18.28
CA ASP A 431 -23.63 6.36 17.75
C ASP A 431 -22.72 7.33 16.98
N GLU A 432 -23.33 8.38 16.42
CA GLU A 432 -22.61 9.41 15.67
C GLU A 432 -21.54 10.10 16.52
N ALA A 433 -21.78 10.30 17.82
CA ALA A 433 -20.81 10.90 18.72
C ALA A 433 -19.57 10.01 18.90
N TYR A 434 -19.76 8.69 19.08
CA TYR A 434 -18.67 7.72 19.16
C TYR A 434 -17.88 7.68 17.86
N VAL A 435 -18.56 7.59 16.71
CA VAL A 435 -17.93 7.57 15.39
C VAL A 435 -17.09 8.82 15.12
N ASN A 436 -17.57 9.99 15.58
CA ASN A 436 -16.86 11.26 15.45
C ASN A 436 -15.68 11.40 16.44
N SER A 437 -15.61 10.52 17.44
CA SER A 437 -14.47 10.44 18.37
C SER A 437 -13.35 9.51 17.88
N LEU A 438 -13.62 8.67 16.88
CA LEU A 438 -12.65 7.70 16.37
C LEU A 438 -11.46 8.43 15.70
N PRO A 439 -10.23 7.90 15.84
CA PRO A 439 -9.06 8.49 15.19
C PRO A 439 -9.27 8.62 13.67
N ARG A 440 -8.82 9.74 13.12
CA ARG A 440 -8.82 9.99 11.68
C ARG A 440 -7.51 9.52 11.07
N GLY A 441 -7.60 8.92 9.89
CA GLY A 441 -6.47 8.62 9.02
C GLY A 441 -6.73 9.21 7.64
N LEU A 442 -5.70 9.23 6.80
CA LEU A 442 -5.81 9.77 5.45
C LEU A 442 -6.64 8.86 4.54
N ASP A 443 -6.44 7.55 4.67
CA ASP A 443 -7.11 6.49 3.93
C ASP A 443 -7.60 5.38 4.88
N LEU A 444 -8.19 4.31 4.32
CA LEU A 444 -8.68 3.17 5.08
C LEU A 444 -7.56 2.25 5.62
N GLY A 445 -6.30 2.69 5.53
CA GLY A 445 -5.11 1.88 5.73
C GLY A 445 -4.87 0.89 4.58
N PRO A 446 -3.89 -0.02 4.73
CA PRO A 446 -3.61 -1.04 3.73
C PRO A 446 -4.87 -1.85 3.40
N GLN A 447 -5.32 -1.84 2.14
CA GLN A 447 -6.52 -2.56 1.71
C GLN A 447 -6.23 -4.00 1.30
N SER A 448 -5.02 -4.26 0.83
CA SER A 448 -4.54 -5.62 0.69
C SER A 448 -4.10 -6.10 2.08
N PRO A 449 -4.67 -7.21 2.61
CA PRO A 449 -4.03 -7.86 3.74
C PRO A 449 -2.58 -8.11 3.35
N LYS A 450 -1.66 -7.75 4.25
CA LYS A 450 -0.41 -8.49 4.31
C LYS A 450 -0.82 -9.88 4.78
N LEU A 451 -1.33 -10.69 3.86
CA LEU A 451 -1.17 -12.13 3.99
C LEU A 451 0.31 -12.30 4.32
N PHE A 452 0.59 -13.01 5.39
CA PHE A 452 1.91 -13.60 5.53
C PHE A 452 2.21 -14.29 4.18
N GLY A 453 3.11 -13.73 3.38
CA GLY A 453 3.43 -14.26 2.06
C GLY A 453 2.73 -13.65 0.82
N SER A 454 2.30 -12.37 0.80
CA SER A 454 1.86 -11.73 -0.47
C SER A 454 2.98 -11.48 -1.49
N GLY A 455 4.23 -11.76 -1.12
CA GLY A 455 5.25 -12.33 -2.02
C GLY A 455 5.71 -13.67 -1.41
N GLU A 456 6.33 -14.56 -2.20
CA GLU A 456 6.83 -15.85 -1.69
C GLU A 456 7.43 -15.68 -0.27
N PRO A 457 6.87 -16.36 0.75
CA PRO A 457 7.23 -16.11 2.13
C PRO A 457 8.73 -16.21 2.35
N LYS A 458 9.31 -15.29 3.14
CA LYS A 458 10.77 -15.24 3.35
C LYS A 458 11.35 -16.59 3.78
N TRP A 459 10.64 -17.33 4.63
CA TRP A 459 11.06 -18.68 5.05
C TRP A 459 11.16 -19.68 3.89
N LYS A 460 10.34 -19.59 2.85
CA LYS A 460 10.50 -20.44 1.66
C LYS A 460 11.78 -20.13 0.87
N LYS A 461 12.30 -18.91 1.00
CA LYS A 461 13.52 -18.42 0.34
C LYS A 461 14.78 -18.56 1.21
N MET A 462 14.63 -18.95 2.47
CA MET A 462 15.77 -19.08 3.38
C MET A 462 16.59 -20.32 3.03
N ASP A 463 17.91 -20.17 3.10
CA ASP A 463 18.82 -21.31 3.10
C ASP A 463 18.91 -21.85 4.54
N TYR A 464 18.32 -23.03 4.77
CA TYR A 464 18.37 -23.72 6.06
C TYR A 464 19.58 -24.66 6.19
N GLY A 465 20.52 -24.62 5.24
CA GLY A 465 21.55 -25.63 5.09
C GLY A 465 20.98 -26.98 4.62
N PRO A 466 21.80 -28.04 4.59
CA PRO A 466 21.41 -29.35 4.06
C PRO A 466 20.55 -30.17 5.04
N VAL A 467 20.35 -29.70 6.27
CA VAL A 467 19.59 -30.39 7.33
C VAL A 467 18.66 -29.43 8.04
N GLN A 468 17.41 -29.85 8.26
CA GLN A 468 16.47 -29.10 9.09
C GLN A 468 15.88 -29.98 10.19
N PHE A 469 15.93 -29.47 11.43
CA PHE A 469 15.26 -30.08 12.57
C PHE A 469 13.88 -29.46 12.71
N TRP A 470 12.81 -30.25 12.58
CA TRP A 470 11.46 -29.71 12.62
C TRP A 470 10.37 -30.75 12.92
N THR A 471 9.19 -30.31 13.36
CA THR A 471 8.00 -31.17 13.44
C THR A 471 7.41 -31.34 12.05
N ILE A 472 7.54 -32.54 11.46
CA ILE A 472 7.12 -32.79 10.08
C ILE A 472 6.10 -33.94 10.03
N GLN A 473 4.95 -33.65 9.44
CA GLN A 473 3.91 -34.63 9.17
C GLN A 473 4.21 -35.41 7.89
N VAL A 474 4.31 -36.74 8.03
CA VAL A 474 4.58 -37.69 6.94
C VAL A 474 3.27 -38.16 6.28
N GLY A 475 2.24 -38.34 7.09
CA GLY A 475 0.94 -38.88 6.69
C GLY A 475 -0.11 -38.62 7.76
N SER A 476 -1.35 -39.05 7.52
CA SER A 476 -2.43 -38.91 8.51
C SER A 476 -2.06 -39.65 9.81
N GLY A 477 -1.98 -38.92 10.93
CA GLY A 477 -1.58 -39.48 12.22
C GLY A 477 -0.09 -39.88 12.33
N ASN A 478 0.72 -39.69 11.29
CA ASN A 478 2.14 -40.02 11.26
C ASN A 478 2.99 -38.73 11.25
N ILE A 479 3.54 -38.38 12.40
CA ILE A 479 4.33 -37.14 12.60
C ILE A 479 5.70 -37.51 13.17
N ALA A 480 6.76 -36.98 12.57
CA ALA A 480 8.08 -36.93 13.19
C ALA A 480 8.15 -35.66 14.04
N TYR A 481 7.90 -35.78 15.35
CA TYR A 481 7.82 -34.63 16.26
C TYR A 481 9.15 -33.88 16.43
N LYS A 482 10.27 -34.60 16.30
CA LYS A 482 11.61 -34.03 16.16
C LYS A 482 12.27 -34.61 14.92
N GLY A 483 11.72 -34.24 13.77
CA GLY A 483 12.24 -34.64 12.48
C GLY A 483 13.66 -34.13 12.26
N ILE A 484 14.51 -34.95 11.65
CA ILE A 484 15.81 -34.58 11.07
C ILE A 484 15.67 -34.82 9.57
N ALA A 485 15.26 -33.78 8.85
CA ALA A 485 15.15 -33.84 7.41
C ALA A 485 16.50 -33.52 6.77
N VAL A 486 16.89 -34.30 5.76
CA VAL A 486 18.18 -34.20 5.07
C VAL A 486 17.95 -34.09 3.57
N ARG A 487 18.58 -33.10 2.92
CA ARG A 487 18.67 -33.00 1.45
C ARG A 487 19.67 -34.01 0.91
N LEU A 488 19.31 -34.72 -0.15
CA LEU A 488 20.16 -35.75 -0.76
C LEU A 488 20.77 -35.32 -2.10
N ASP A 489 20.05 -34.53 -2.88
CA ASP A 489 20.53 -34.00 -4.15
C ASP A 489 21.50 -32.83 -3.95
N GLU A 490 22.47 -32.71 -4.87
CA GLU A 490 23.46 -31.64 -4.85
C GLU A 490 22.88 -30.36 -5.46
N GLY A 491 23.25 -29.20 -4.91
CA GLY A 491 22.86 -27.90 -5.45
C GLY A 491 22.87 -26.79 -4.40
N PRO A 492 22.80 -25.51 -4.84
CA PRO A 492 22.73 -24.37 -3.94
C PRO A 492 21.37 -24.27 -3.22
N GLY A 493 21.30 -23.45 -2.17
CA GLY A 493 20.04 -23.04 -1.53
C GLY A 493 19.51 -23.96 -0.43
N GLY A 494 20.31 -24.92 0.04
CA GLY A 494 19.98 -25.79 1.17
C GLY A 494 18.77 -26.68 0.93
N ILE A 495 18.22 -27.24 2.00
CA ILE A 495 17.17 -28.28 1.95
C ILE A 495 15.88 -27.84 1.25
N ALA A 496 15.53 -26.56 1.34
CA ALA A 496 14.31 -26.02 0.73
C ALA A 496 14.34 -26.00 -0.81
N GLN A 497 15.54 -26.02 -1.41
CA GLN A 497 15.77 -26.00 -2.87
C GLN A 497 16.18 -27.37 -3.43
N GLY A 498 16.04 -28.44 -2.63
CA GLY A 498 16.29 -29.80 -3.08
C GLY A 498 15.19 -30.38 -3.96
N ASN A 499 15.39 -31.62 -4.37
CA ASN A 499 14.37 -32.45 -5.00
C ASN A 499 14.31 -33.88 -4.44
N LYS A 500 15.23 -34.27 -3.55
CA LYS A 500 15.26 -35.58 -2.89
C LYS A 500 15.60 -35.43 -1.41
N TRP A 501 14.80 -36.06 -0.56
CA TRP A 501 14.93 -35.92 0.88
C TRP A 501 14.70 -37.21 1.63
N ILE A 502 15.25 -37.28 2.83
CA ILE A 502 14.99 -38.33 3.81
C ILE A 502 14.72 -37.70 5.17
N LEU A 503 13.78 -38.26 5.92
CA LEU A 503 13.36 -37.76 7.21
C LEU A 503 13.58 -38.82 8.29
N TYR A 504 14.39 -38.50 9.28
CA TYR A 504 14.54 -39.29 10.50
C TYR A 504 13.67 -38.72 11.61
N ASP A 505 13.20 -39.55 12.52
CA ASP A 505 12.62 -39.11 13.78
C ASP A 505 13.69 -39.23 14.87
N HIS A 506 14.16 -38.10 15.39
CA HIS A 506 15.22 -38.04 16.40
C HIS A 506 14.91 -38.91 17.63
N ASP A 507 13.65 -38.97 18.03
CA ASP A 507 13.26 -39.64 19.28
C ASP A 507 13.24 -41.17 19.12
N THR A 508 13.14 -41.70 17.90
CA THR A 508 13.04 -43.16 17.65
C THR A 508 14.11 -43.71 16.71
N MET A 509 14.92 -42.83 16.13
CA MET A 509 15.84 -43.10 15.03
C MET A 509 15.20 -43.86 13.86
N ARG A 510 13.87 -43.77 13.70
CA ARG A 510 13.18 -44.31 12.51
C ARG A 510 13.47 -43.41 11.33
N VAL A 511 13.69 -44.01 10.17
CA VAL A 511 13.54 -43.28 8.91
C VAL A 511 12.03 -43.22 8.65
N ALA A 512 11.42 -42.08 8.87
CA ALA A 512 9.98 -41.92 8.75
C ALA A 512 9.51 -41.98 7.29
N SER A 513 10.29 -41.38 6.38
CA SER A 513 10.04 -41.42 4.94
C SER A 513 11.27 -40.98 4.15
N ALA A 514 11.35 -41.42 2.90
CA ALA A 514 12.10 -40.75 1.85
C ALA A 514 11.15 -40.33 0.73
N TRP A 515 11.37 -39.15 0.15
CA TRP A 515 10.49 -38.59 -0.86
C TRP A 515 11.25 -37.73 -1.87
N GLU A 516 10.65 -37.56 -3.04
CA GLU A 516 11.14 -36.68 -4.09
C GLU A 516 10.03 -35.81 -4.70
N GLY A 517 10.40 -34.69 -5.29
CA GLY A 517 9.43 -33.75 -5.88
C GLY A 517 10.04 -32.40 -6.21
N ASP A 518 9.18 -31.48 -6.67
CA ASP A 518 9.54 -30.10 -7.01
C ASP A 518 9.55 -29.17 -5.78
N LYS A 519 9.06 -29.64 -4.63
CA LYS A 519 8.93 -28.87 -3.38
C LYS A 519 9.24 -29.74 -2.18
N TYR A 520 10.00 -29.18 -1.24
CA TYR A 520 10.43 -29.86 -0.01
C TYR A 520 9.25 -30.22 0.92
N ILE A 521 8.57 -29.20 1.46
CA ILE A 521 7.43 -29.37 2.37
C ILE A 521 6.37 -28.29 2.13
N ASP A 522 5.15 -28.59 2.55
CA ASP A 522 4.12 -27.60 2.80
C ASP A 522 4.43 -26.94 4.13
N TRP A 523 4.71 -25.64 4.08
CA TRP A 523 5.18 -24.83 5.20
C TRP A 523 4.05 -24.35 6.12
N ARG A 524 2.84 -24.91 6.05
CA ARG A 524 1.76 -24.55 6.97
C ARG A 524 2.13 -24.93 8.41
N GLY A 525 1.80 -24.05 9.36
CA GLY A 525 2.02 -24.27 10.78
C GLY A 525 2.28 -22.96 11.51
N ILE A 526 2.04 -22.97 12.82
CA ILE A 526 2.09 -21.79 13.70
C ILE A 526 3.34 -20.93 13.45
N ALA A 527 4.52 -21.55 13.38
CA ALA A 527 5.79 -20.83 13.23
C ALA A 527 6.00 -20.15 11.85
N PHE A 528 5.20 -20.50 10.84
CA PHE A 528 5.35 -20.00 9.48
C PHE A 528 4.17 -19.10 9.09
N ASP A 529 2.95 -19.65 9.06
CA ASP A 529 1.76 -18.94 8.59
C ASP A 529 0.74 -18.67 9.70
N GLN A 530 1.11 -18.94 10.97
CA GLN A 530 0.25 -18.79 12.14
C GLN A 530 -1.00 -19.67 12.14
N SER A 531 -1.12 -20.61 11.18
CA SER A 531 -2.25 -21.54 11.16
C SER A 531 -2.13 -22.51 12.35
N HIS A 532 -3.25 -22.68 13.05
CA HIS A 532 -3.36 -23.57 14.20
C HIS A 532 -3.93 -24.92 13.75
N GLY A 533 -3.45 -26.01 14.37
CA GLY A 533 -3.89 -27.37 14.04
C GLY A 533 -3.31 -27.94 12.74
N SER A 534 -2.41 -27.22 12.09
CA SER A 534 -1.62 -27.67 10.93
C SER A 534 -0.17 -27.95 11.34
N HIS A 535 0.46 -28.85 10.59
CA HIS A 535 1.89 -29.13 10.70
C HIS A 535 2.54 -29.01 9.34
N ALA A 536 3.82 -28.65 9.33
CA ALA A 536 4.58 -28.70 8.10
C ALA A 536 4.59 -30.15 7.61
N SER A 537 4.31 -30.38 6.33
CA SER A 537 4.04 -31.73 5.82
C SER A 537 4.78 -32.00 4.52
N LEU A 538 5.11 -33.28 4.27
CA LEU A 538 5.82 -33.67 3.05
C LEU A 538 5.02 -33.30 1.80
N VAL A 539 5.72 -32.79 0.78
CA VAL A 539 5.16 -32.53 -0.56
C VAL A 539 5.96 -33.33 -1.57
N GLY A 540 5.28 -33.94 -2.54
CA GLY A 540 5.91 -34.81 -3.54
C GLY A 540 5.56 -36.28 -3.34
N GLU A 541 6.28 -37.13 -4.06
CA GLU A 541 6.10 -38.58 -4.07
C GLU A 541 6.90 -39.23 -2.93
N LYS A 542 6.19 -39.84 -1.99
CA LYS A 542 6.81 -40.66 -0.94
C LYS A 542 7.17 -42.03 -1.50
N VAL A 543 8.46 -42.34 -1.51
CA VAL A 543 8.94 -43.68 -1.92
C VAL A 543 8.46 -44.73 -0.92
N PHE A 544 8.53 -44.40 0.37
CA PHE A 544 7.96 -45.20 1.45
C PHE A 544 7.54 -44.33 2.63
N GLU A 545 6.68 -44.90 3.48
CA GLU A 545 6.26 -44.32 4.75
C GLU A 545 6.35 -45.41 5.82
N ASN A 546 7.22 -45.21 6.83
CA ASN A 546 7.28 -46.10 7.98
C ASN A 546 6.35 -45.59 9.09
N PRO A 547 5.66 -46.48 9.83
CA PRO A 547 4.75 -46.10 10.89
C PRO A 547 5.51 -45.48 12.09
N VAL A 548 4.76 -44.82 12.97
CA VAL A 548 5.30 -44.27 14.22
C VAL A 548 5.76 -45.41 15.12
N GLY A 549 7.02 -45.37 15.57
CA GLY A 549 7.59 -46.37 16.47
C GLY A 549 9.11 -46.46 16.36
N PRO A 550 9.74 -47.42 17.07
CA PRO A 550 11.20 -47.62 17.03
C PRO A 550 11.71 -47.90 15.61
N GLY A 551 12.75 -47.18 15.17
CA GLY A 551 13.49 -47.48 13.94
C GLY A 551 14.51 -48.60 14.07
N VAL A 552 14.89 -48.89 15.31
CA VAL A 552 15.93 -49.84 15.68
C VAL A 552 15.33 -50.84 16.66
N GLY A 553 15.61 -52.13 16.46
CA GLY A 553 15.18 -53.18 17.39
C GLY A 553 15.92 -53.07 18.71
N LYS A 554 15.25 -53.38 19.82
CA LYS A 554 15.86 -53.30 21.16
C LYS A 554 17.08 -54.21 21.24
N PRO A 555 18.26 -53.72 21.69
CA PRO A 555 19.47 -54.54 21.70
C PRO A 555 19.33 -55.87 22.45
N SER A 556 18.57 -55.90 23.54
CA SER A 556 18.44 -57.08 24.40
C SER A 556 17.63 -58.24 23.82
N ASP A 557 16.62 -57.94 22.98
CA ASP A 557 15.62 -58.94 22.54
C ASP A 557 15.18 -58.77 21.08
N GLY A 558 15.62 -57.72 20.41
CA GLY A 558 15.29 -57.41 19.01
C GLY A 558 13.88 -56.86 18.79
N THR A 559 13.08 -56.61 19.83
CA THR A 559 11.69 -56.14 19.68
C THR A 559 11.61 -54.70 19.14
N PHE A 560 10.51 -54.39 18.46
CA PHE A 560 10.14 -53.02 18.06
C PHE A 560 8.92 -52.51 18.85
N LYS A 561 8.56 -53.15 19.96
CA LYS A 561 7.48 -52.68 20.84
C LYS A 561 7.87 -51.32 21.44
N ASP A 562 7.09 -50.29 21.12
CA ASP A 562 7.35 -48.92 21.56
C ASP A 562 7.20 -48.79 23.09
N PRO A 563 8.26 -48.45 23.84
CA PRO A 563 8.21 -48.31 25.29
C PRO A 563 7.82 -46.91 25.76
N ARG A 564 7.62 -45.96 24.83
CA ARG A 564 7.39 -44.55 25.17
C ARG A 564 6.05 -44.38 25.87
N PHE A 565 5.98 -43.38 26.75
CA PHE A 565 4.73 -43.09 27.46
C PHE A 565 3.68 -42.57 26.48
N LEU A 566 2.42 -42.95 26.72
CA LEU A 566 1.29 -42.45 25.94
C LEU A 566 0.71 -41.19 26.60
N GLY A 567 0.52 -40.15 25.79
CA GLY A 567 -0.18 -38.93 26.21
C GLY A 567 -1.68 -39.17 26.40
N ARG A 568 -2.40 -38.15 26.87
CA ARG A 568 -3.87 -38.19 27.03
C ARG A 568 -4.62 -38.41 25.71
N ASP A 569 -3.96 -38.12 24.60
CA ASP A 569 -4.41 -38.35 23.23
C ASP A 569 -4.09 -39.76 22.70
N GLY A 570 -3.52 -40.64 23.54
CA GLY A 570 -3.13 -41.99 23.18
C GLY A 570 -1.87 -42.11 22.32
N LYS A 571 -1.12 -41.02 22.12
CA LYS A 571 0.08 -41.02 21.26
C LYS A 571 1.38 -41.17 22.06
N PRO A 572 2.41 -41.84 21.51
CA PRO A 572 3.69 -41.99 22.19
C PRO A 572 4.52 -40.70 22.12
N TYR A 573 5.10 -40.29 23.25
CA TYR A 573 5.91 -39.06 23.37
C TYR A 573 7.29 -39.31 23.97
N GLY A 574 8.25 -38.47 23.57
CA GLY A 574 9.63 -38.50 24.06
C GLY A 574 10.52 -39.50 23.31
N PRO A 575 11.81 -39.56 23.67
CA PRO A 575 12.78 -40.45 23.04
C PRO A 575 12.67 -41.90 23.54
N LEU A 576 13.19 -42.83 22.75
CA LEU A 576 13.50 -44.18 23.23
C LEU A 576 14.52 -44.14 24.37
N PRO A 577 14.56 -45.18 25.23
CA PRO A 577 15.58 -45.29 26.28
C PRO A 577 16.99 -45.15 25.71
N LYS A 578 17.85 -44.38 26.40
CA LYS A 578 19.22 -44.07 25.95
C LYS A 578 20.09 -45.32 25.71
N ASN A 579 19.85 -46.38 26.49
CA ASN A 579 20.53 -47.68 26.35
C ASN A 579 19.98 -48.53 25.19
N TRP A 580 18.87 -48.12 24.56
CA TRP A 580 18.34 -48.73 23.34
C TRP A 580 18.96 -48.05 22.13
N THR A 581 18.72 -46.75 21.99
CA THR A 581 19.37 -45.93 20.96
C THR A 581 19.57 -44.51 21.46
N HIS A 582 20.63 -43.86 20.98
CA HIS A 582 20.94 -42.50 21.38
C HIS A 582 21.57 -41.73 20.23
N TYR A 583 20.86 -40.72 19.73
CA TYR A 583 21.39 -39.76 18.78
C TYR A 583 22.62 -39.05 19.38
N LYS A 584 23.69 -38.96 18.59
CA LYS A 584 24.97 -38.36 18.99
C LYS A 584 25.29 -37.07 18.25
N GLY A 585 24.67 -36.82 17.10
CA GLY A 585 24.91 -35.62 16.32
C GLY A 585 24.82 -35.85 14.81
N ILE A 586 24.99 -34.76 14.07
CA ILE A 586 25.23 -34.76 12.63
C ILE A 586 26.63 -34.23 12.34
N TYR A 587 27.23 -34.73 11.26
CA TYR A 587 28.49 -34.24 10.71
C TYR A 587 28.26 -33.84 9.25
N LEU A 588 28.92 -32.78 8.82
CA LEU A 588 28.92 -32.35 7.43
C LEU A 588 30.27 -32.68 6.81
N HIS A 589 30.27 -33.38 5.68
CA HIS A 589 31.48 -33.71 4.94
C HIS A 589 31.19 -33.69 3.44
N GLY A 590 31.86 -32.80 2.69
CA GLY A 590 31.70 -32.69 1.24
C GLY A 590 30.27 -32.42 0.80
N GLY A 591 29.53 -31.55 1.51
CA GLY A 591 28.12 -31.25 1.22
C GLY A 591 27.12 -32.34 1.65
N ARG A 592 27.61 -33.50 2.12
CA ARG A 592 26.78 -34.60 2.60
C ARG A 592 26.65 -34.59 4.11
N VAL A 593 25.55 -35.18 4.58
CA VAL A 593 25.18 -35.24 6.00
C VAL A 593 25.39 -36.66 6.51
N ILE A 594 26.14 -36.80 7.60
CA ILE A 594 26.33 -38.07 8.28
C ILE A 594 25.62 -37.99 9.62
N ILE A 595 24.73 -38.94 9.89
CA ILE A 595 23.99 -39.05 11.14
C ILE A 595 24.72 -40.04 12.04
N LYS A 596 25.04 -39.62 13.26
CA LYS A 596 25.71 -40.46 14.24
C LYS A 596 24.78 -40.78 15.39
N TYR A 597 24.70 -42.05 15.75
CA TYR A 597 23.91 -42.52 16.88
C TYR A 597 24.50 -43.81 17.44
N THR A 598 23.96 -44.30 18.55
CA THR A 598 24.29 -45.63 19.08
C THR A 598 23.09 -46.56 19.05
N ILE A 599 23.35 -47.86 18.94
CA ILE A 599 22.40 -48.95 19.16
C ILE A 599 22.97 -49.79 20.30
N GLY A 600 22.36 -49.72 21.48
CA GLY A 600 23.05 -50.13 22.70
C GLY A 600 24.38 -49.37 22.83
N ASN A 601 25.47 -50.12 22.92
CA ASN A 601 26.84 -49.60 22.99
C ASN A 601 27.54 -49.51 21.62
N THR A 602 26.90 -49.98 20.55
CA THR A 602 27.48 -49.99 19.19
C THR A 602 27.30 -48.62 18.54
N GLU A 603 28.41 -47.99 18.12
CA GLU A 603 28.38 -46.76 17.34
C GLU A 603 27.93 -47.03 15.91
N VAL A 604 27.06 -46.16 15.38
CA VAL A 604 26.61 -46.17 13.99
C VAL A 604 26.82 -44.79 13.38
N ARG A 605 27.40 -44.77 12.18
CA ARG A 605 27.41 -43.61 11.30
C ARG A 605 26.64 -43.95 10.05
N GLU A 606 25.62 -43.16 9.76
CA GLU A 606 24.74 -43.38 8.63
C GLU A 606 24.86 -42.20 7.66
N LEU A 607 25.20 -42.52 6.41
CA LEU A 607 25.21 -41.59 5.30
C LEU A 607 23.99 -41.89 4.41
N PRO A 608 22.90 -41.11 4.52
CA PRO A 608 21.83 -41.18 3.54
C PRO A 608 22.28 -40.64 2.19
N GLY A 609 21.74 -41.22 1.13
CA GLY A 609 22.04 -40.84 -0.24
C GLY A 609 21.00 -41.36 -1.21
N TYR A 610 21.28 -41.22 -2.50
CA TYR A 610 20.46 -41.81 -3.55
C TYR A 610 21.35 -42.22 -4.73
N GLU A 611 20.82 -43.13 -5.54
CA GLU A 611 21.39 -43.55 -6.82
C GLU A 611 20.30 -43.45 -7.89
N ILE A 612 20.72 -43.32 -9.15
CA ILE A 612 19.81 -43.31 -10.30
C ILE A 612 20.08 -44.58 -11.12
N LEU A 613 19.03 -45.36 -11.34
CA LEU A 613 19.05 -46.53 -12.21
C LEU A 613 18.03 -46.35 -13.34
N GLY A 614 18.49 -45.91 -14.50
CA GLY A 614 17.62 -45.49 -15.59
C GLY A 614 16.79 -44.27 -15.17
N GLU A 615 15.46 -44.39 -15.24
CA GLU A 615 14.53 -43.34 -14.79
C GLU A 615 14.12 -43.48 -13.31
N LYS A 616 14.62 -44.50 -12.60
CA LYS A 616 14.23 -44.77 -11.20
C LYS A 616 15.24 -44.19 -10.23
N THR A 617 14.75 -43.44 -9.24
CA THR A 617 15.51 -43.05 -8.05
C THR A 617 15.54 -44.20 -7.04
N ILE A 618 16.72 -44.59 -6.58
CA ILE A 618 16.93 -45.55 -5.49
C ILE A 618 17.46 -44.78 -4.29
N PHE A 619 16.73 -44.79 -3.17
CA PHE A 619 17.20 -44.17 -1.93
C PHE A 619 18.11 -45.15 -1.18
N THR A 620 19.28 -44.67 -0.78
CA THR A 620 20.33 -45.48 -0.15
C THR A 620 20.60 -45.02 1.27
N ARG A 621 20.99 -45.97 2.13
CA ARG A 621 21.51 -45.72 3.47
C ARG A 621 22.83 -46.47 3.59
N THR A 622 23.95 -45.76 3.62
CA THR A 622 25.26 -46.36 3.85
C THR A 622 25.56 -46.36 5.34
N LEU A 623 25.73 -47.54 5.93
CA LEU A 623 25.87 -47.73 7.37
C LEU A 623 27.28 -48.20 7.71
N GLU A 624 28.04 -47.40 8.46
CA GLU A 624 29.23 -47.83 9.17
C GLU A 624 28.81 -48.24 10.59
N ILE A 625 28.85 -49.53 10.88
CA ILE A 625 28.43 -50.10 12.17
C ILE A 625 29.68 -50.60 12.91
N GLY A 626 29.88 -50.11 14.13
CA GLY A 626 30.96 -50.57 14.99
C GLY A 626 30.80 -52.04 15.41
N LYS A 627 31.81 -52.59 16.09
CA LYS A 627 31.74 -53.96 16.62
C LYS A 627 30.53 -54.10 17.56
N SER A 628 29.73 -55.13 17.33
CA SER A 628 28.62 -55.49 18.21
C SER A 628 28.73 -56.95 18.64
N THR A 629 28.34 -57.23 19.88
CA THR A 629 28.19 -58.59 20.42
C THR A 629 26.79 -59.15 20.16
N ASP A 630 25.84 -58.29 19.82
CA ASP A 630 24.43 -58.63 19.64
C ASP A 630 23.99 -58.36 18.20
N PRO A 631 23.03 -59.12 17.66
CA PRO A 631 22.48 -58.84 16.34
C PRO A 631 21.77 -57.48 16.27
N ILE A 632 22.24 -56.59 15.38
CA ILE A 632 21.62 -55.30 15.10
C ILE A 632 20.42 -55.49 14.15
N ARG A 633 19.29 -54.87 14.49
CA ARG A 633 18.05 -54.91 13.69
C ARG A 633 17.58 -53.49 13.38
N LEU A 634 17.29 -53.21 12.12
CA LEU A 634 16.84 -51.91 11.63
C LEU A 634 15.54 -52.10 10.86
N ARG A 635 14.58 -51.19 11.04
CA ARG A 635 13.44 -51.05 10.12
C ARG A 635 13.86 -50.25 8.91
N ILE A 636 13.50 -50.74 7.73
CA ILE A 636 13.92 -50.19 6.44
C ILE A 636 12.73 -49.57 5.72
N ALA A 637 11.77 -50.39 5.29
CA ALA A 637 10.59 -49.96 4.56
C ALA A 637 9.46 -51.00 4.70
N PRO A 638 8.19 -50.65 4.40
CA PRO A 638 7.12 -51.62 4.39
C PRO A 638 7.29 -52.71 3.31
N LYS A 639 6.68 -53.89 3.53
CA LYS A 639 6.87 -55.09 2.70
C LYS A 639 6.50 -54.95 1.22
N ASP A 640 5.72 -53.93 0.87
CA ASP A 640 5.34 -53.61 -0.51
C ASP A 640 6.43 -52.84 -1.26
N LYS A 641 7.56 -52.53 -0.60
CA LYS A 641 8.72 -51.85 -1.19
C LYS A 641 9.87 -52.82 -1.42
N ALA A 642 10.52 -52.66 -2.56
CA ALA A 642 11.72 -53.42 -2.90
C ALA A 642 12.91 -52.90 -2.07
N VAL A 643 13.63 -53.81 -1.40
CA VAL A 643 14.81 -53.50 -0.59
C VAL A 643 15.93 -54.47 -0.96
N ALA A 644 17.15 -53.95 -1.07
CA ALA A 644 18.35 -54.73 -1.30
C ALA A 644 19.47 -54.27 -0.36
N THR A 645 20.43 -55.15 -0.08
CA THR A 645 21.65 -54.83 0.66
C THR A 645 22.89 -55.15 -0.17
N ILE A 646 23.93 -54.33 -0.05
CA ILE A 646 25.22 -54.51 -0.75
C ILE A 646 26.33 -54.48 0.29
N GLY A 647 27.35 -55.34 0.13
CA GLY A 647 28.64 -55.20 0.83
C GLY A 647 28.75 -55.79 2.24
N ALA A 648 27.69 -56.36 2.82
CA ALA A 648 27.74 -56.90 4.19
C ALA A 648 27.52 -58.42 4.23
N LYS A 649 28.60 -59.18 4.51
CA LYS A 649 28.50 -60.61 4.84
C LYS A 649 27.76 -60.76 6.18
N GLY A 650 26.67 -61.54 6.19
CA GLY A 650 25.88 -61.79 7.41
C GLY A 650 24.65 -60.91 7.61
N THR A 651 24.30 -60.05 6.64
CA THR A 651 23.05 -59.27 6.67
C THR A 651 21.92 -60.04 6.01
N ASN A 652 20.74 -60.05 6.65
CA ASN A 652 19.52 -60.67 6.10
C ASN A 652 18.36 -59.66 6.17
N ILE A 653 17.55 -59.61 5.11
CA ILE A 653 16.28 -58.87 5.08
C ILE A 653 15.17 -59.85 5.44
N LYS A 654 14.29 -59.46 6.37
CA LYS A 654 13.11 -60.25 6.77
C LYS A 654 11.95 -59.31 7.03
N THR A 655 10.76 -59.73 6.64
CA THR A 655 9.51 -59.06 7.02
C THR A 655 9.09 -59.48 8.42
N ASP A 656 8.79 -58.52 9.28
CA ASP A 656 8.27 -58.77 10.63
C ASP A 656 6.74 -59.00 10.62
N ALA A 657 6.18 -59.39 11.78
CA ALA A 657 4.74 -59.63 11.92
C ALA A 657 3.87 -58.37 11.67
N THR A 658 4.46 -57.18 11.65
CA THR A 658 3.78 -55.90 11.36
C THR A 658 3.85 -55.51 9.89
N GLY A 659 4.50 -56.34 9.04
CA GLY A 659 4.60 -56.10 7.60
C GLY A 659 5.68 -55.09 7.22
N LEU A 660 6.67 -54.88 8.08
CA LEU A 660 7.85 -54.03 7.86
C LEU A 660 9.14 -54.84 7.70
#